data_AF-A0AA38RU82-F1
#
_entry.id   AF-A0AA38RU82-F1
#
_cell.length_a   1.000
_cell.length_b   1.000
_cell.length_c   1.000
_cell.angle_alpha   90.00
_cell.angle_beta   90.00
_cell.angle_gamma   90.00
#
_symmetry.space_group_name_H-M   'P 1'
#
loop_
_entity.id
_entity.type
_entity.pdbx_description
1 polymer ?
#
loop_
_entity_poly.entity_id
_entity_poly.type
_entity_poly.pdbx_seq_one_letter_code
_entity_poly.pdbx_strand_id
1 'polypeptide(L)'
;MTTRGRQLPHEKRKGEAALSDFAEYVEKQQELRFPSSHKPPAAAAAASGASASTSAPTTTSRATKPDLLEHHDELDDLLDTLDLSDTSPRRKLRDLLLSTDSADLQGLTDVLAERLREGLGETVFEIGYEESGEGMRLTREEWEVAYKRLGEAAKGARADCQLLLTKGVGGEVEGTTTAGGKAEGCSGKVLVRQTPRTAEDVIETRIAVVGNVDAGKSSMLGVLVKGDLDDGRGKARVNLFRHKHEIETGRTSSVGMEIMGFDAHGQVITSDTPGRKLSWEEIGRRSAKVITFTDLAGHERYLRTTVFGLLSSSPNYCLLMVAANNGLIGMSKEHLGIALALNVPVMVVVTKIDICPPQILEQTIAQITRILKSPGARKIPIFVRDREQCVNTATQFVSQRICPVFQVSNVTGENLDLVRAFLNILPHHGRYDAGAPFEFHVNDTFSVPFVGTVVSGIVKSGVVHAGDPVLVGPDGLGNFAQTSIRSIERKRIGVPAASAGQSASFALKKVRRKDVRKGMVVLPKIEGQPAPRVYREFVAEVLILSHATTIKTKYQAMLHVGPVSQTCAIIDVDRPFIRTGDRATVAFRFVQRPEYLAPGDRLLFREGRTKGLGIVKSVGYDPSKPLSQGGGDGAVVAGLESEKAAEGTGNGTAKEGGRVPETGGGQDVQDEDEGIGLGEEEQAEKGKRTSGGRMG
;
A
#
# COMPACT_ATOMS: atom_id res chain seq x y z
N MET A 1 31.31 -3.00 27.73
CA MET A 1 30.15 -3.78 27.23
C MET A 1 28.87 -2.98 27.50
N THR A 2 28.19 -2.47 26.47
CA THR A 2 26.95 -1.69 26.66
C THR A 2 25.72 -2.59 26.73
N THR A 3 24.93 -2.46 27.79
CA THR A 3 23.70 -3.22 28.04
C THR A 3 22.65 -2.93 26.98
N ARG A 4 22.30 -3.95 26.18
CA ARG A 4 21.25 -3.85 25.16
C ARG A 4 19.88 -3.73 25.84
N GLY A 5 19.30 -2.52 25.84
CA GLY A 5 17.93 -2.28 26.29
C GLY A 5 16.93 -3.16 25.53
N ARG A 6 16.44 -4.20 26.19
CA ARG A 6 15.48 -5.16 25.62
C ARG A 6 14.08 -4.69 26.03
N GLN A 7 13.36 -4.04 25.11
CA GLN A 7 11.96 -3.60 25.28
C GLN A 7 11.12 -4.62 26.05
N LEU A 8 10.35 -4.16 27.04
CA LEU A 8 9.59 -5.03 27.93
C LEU A 8 8.44 -5.71 27.16
N PRO A 9 8.07 -6.97 27.51
CA PRO A 9 7.04 -7.70 26.77
C PRO A 9 5.66 -7.00 26.73
N HIS A 10 5.34 -6.19 27.75
CA HIS A 10 4.07 -5.46 27.81
C HIS A 10 4.04 -4.27 26.83
N GLU A 11 5.15 -3.52 26.71
CA GLU A 11 5.28 -2.38 25.79
C GLU A 11 5.11 -2.83 24.33
N LYS A 12 5.68 -4.00 23.99
CA LYS A 12 5.52 -4.60 22.65
C LYS A 12 4.07 -4.95 22.34
N ARG A 13 3.36 -5.59 23.28
CA ARG A 13 1.94 -5.92 23.09
C ARG A 13 1.08 -4.66 22.95
N LYS A 14 1.35 -3.60 23.72
CA LYS A 14 0.67 -2.29 23.60
C LYS A 14 0.90 -1.68 22.21
N GLY A 15 2.15 -1.63 21.73
CA GLY A 15 2.49 -1.11 20.40
C GLY A 15 1.92 -1.94 19.25
N GLU A 16 1.91 -3.27 19.36
CA GLU A 16 1.29 -4.17 18.38
C GLU A 16 -0.23 -3.98 18.30
N ALA A 17 -0.94 -3.92 19.42
CA ALA A 17 -2.39 -3.68 19.41
C ALA A 17 -2.74 -2.30 18.79
N ALA A 18 -2.04 -1.25 19.23
CA ALA A 18 -2.24 0.11 18.76
C ALA A 18 -2.00 0.28 17.24
N LEU A 19 -1.11 -0.52 16.64
CA LEU A 19 -0.86 -0.51 15.19
C LEU A 19 -2.14 -0.85 14.39
N SER A 20 -2.90 -1.85 14.82
CA SER A 20 -4.13 -2.24 14.12
C SER A 20 -5.24 -1.20 14.30
N ASP A 21 -5.40 -0.66 15.50
CA ASP A 21 -6.46 0.32 15.77
C ASP A 21 -6.14 1.66 15.07
N PHE A 22 -4.86 1.99 14.91
CA PHE A 22 -4.41 3.12 14.10
C PHE A 22 -4.56 2.87 12.60
N ALA A 23 -4.34 1.64 12.11
CA ALA A 23 -4.59 1.26 10.72
C ALA A 23 -6.06 1.44 10.32
N GLU A 24 -7.01 1.01 11.15
CA GLU A 24 -8.45 1.21 10.94
C GLU A 24 -8.84 2.70 10.98
N TYR A 25 -8.18 3.50 11.83
CA TYR A 25 -8.38 4.95 11.86
C TYR A 25 -7.84 5.66 10.62
N VAL A 26 -6.64 5.29 10.15
CA VAL A 26 -6.03 5.80 8.91
C VAL A 26 -6.90 5.50 7.70
N GLU A 27 -7.55 4.33 7.68
CA GLU A 27 -8.51 3.98 6.62
C GLU A 27 -9.70 4.93 6.61
N LYS A 28 -10.42 5.12 7.72
CA LYS A 28 -11.55 6.06 7.81
C LYS A 28 -11.20 7.49 7.37
N GLN A 29 -10.01 7.96 7.72
CA GLN A 29 -9.50 9.27 7.27
C GLN A 29 -9.16 9.32 5.77
N GLN A 30 -8.82 8.18 5.16
CA GLN A 30 -8.61 8.06 3.72
C GLN A 30 -9.93 7.97 2.94
N GLU A 31 -10.97 7.36 3.51
CA GLU A 31 -12.32 7.37 2.91
C GLU A 31 -12.87 8.80 2.81
N LEU A 32 -12.69 9.61 3.86
CA LEU A 32 -13.06 11.04 3.86
C LEU A 32 -12.34 11.87 2.78
N ARG A 33 -11.15 11.44 2.33
CA ARG A 33 -10.39 12.11 1.26
C ARG A 33 -10.90 11.74 -0.14
N PHE A 34 -11.49 10.55 -0.31
CA PHE A 34 -11.98 10.03 -1.58
C PHE A 34 -13.46 9.60 -1.45
N PRO A 35 -14.39 10.53 -1.15
CA PRO A 35 -15.78 10.20 -0.82
C PRO A 35 -16.57 9.63 -2.01
N SER A 36 -16.11 9.90 -3.23
CA SER A 36 -16.67 9.44 -4.51
C SER A 36 -16.34 7.99 -4.87
N SER A 37 -15.50 7.29 -4.09
CA SER A 37 -15.18 5.89 -4.39
C SER A 37 -16.40 5.00 -4.18
N HIS A 38 -16.92 4.39 -5.26
CA HIS A 38 -18.00 3.41 -5.17
C HIS A 38 -17.69 2.35 -4.10
N LYS A 39 -18.61 2.22 -3.14
CA LYS A 39 -18.52 1.27 -2.05
C LYS A 39 -18.62 -0.14 -2.65
N PRO A 40 -17.68 -1.07 -2.41
CA PRO A 40 -17.88 -2.46 -2.83
C PRO A 40 -19.15 -3.00 -2.15
N PRO A 41 -19.96 -3.82 -2.84
CA PRO A 41 -21.18 -4.36 -2.27
C PRO A 41 -20.86 -5.08 -0.96
N ALA A 42 -21.59 -4.73 0.09
CA ALA A 42 -21.41 -5.33 1.40
C ALA A 42 -21.93 -6.78 1.36
N ALA A 43 -21.04 -7.74 1.09
CA ALA A 43 -21.31 -9.14 1.35
C ALA A 43 -21.76 -9.26 2.81
N ALA A 44 -22.95 -9.85 3.01
CA ALA A 44 -23.65 -9.85 4.29
C ALA A 44 -22.87 -10.58 5.38
N ALA A 45 -22.02 -9.86 6.10
CA ALA A 45 -21.38 -10.34 7.31
C ALA A 45 -22.41 -10.38 8.44
N ALA A 46 -23.11 -11.51 8.55
CA ALA A 46 -24.06 -11.78 9.64
C ALA A 46 -23.37 -11.58 11.00
N ALA A 47 -23.68 -10.47 11.65
CA ALA A 47 -23.09 -10.10 12.93
C ALA A 47 -23.85 -10.82 14.06
N SER A 48 -23.41 -12.02 14.43
CA SER A 48 -23.83 -12.67 15.67
C SER A 48 -23.23 -11.91 16.87
N GLY A 49 -23.97 -10.92 17.36
CA GLY A 49 -23.57 -10.11 18.51
C GLY A 49 -23.60 -10.90 19.81
N ALA A 50 -22.52 -10.81 20.58
CA ALA A 50 -22.45 -11.27 21.97
C ALA A 50 -21.69 -10.23 22.80
N SER A 51 -22.38 -9.14 23.16
CA SER A 51 -21.90 -8.19 24.18
C SER A 51 -22.67 -8.42 25.47
N ALA A 52 -22.02 -9.07 26.44
CA ALA A 52 -22.53 -9.11 27.79
C ALA A 52 -22.40 -7.71 28.41
N SER A 53 -23.49 -7.16 28.94
CA SER A 53 -23.47 -6.02 29.84
C SER A 53 -24.13 -6.40 31.16
N THR A 54 -23.45 -6.08 32.26
CA THR A 54 -23.91 -6.31 33.62
C THR A 54 -23.98 -4.97 34.35
N SER A 55 -25.18 -4.58 34.82
CA SER A 55 -25.44 -4.29 36.24
C SER A 55 -26.75 -3.50 36.47
N ALA A 56 -27.27 -3.67 37.68
CA ALA A 56 -28.33 -2.91 38.37
C ALA A 56 -29.82 -3.22 38.05
N PRO A 57 -30.73 -3.18 39.07
CA PRO A 57 -31.81 -4.19 39.13
C PRO A 57 -33.23 -3.71 39.58
N THR A 58 -34.20 -4.65 39.58
CA THR A 58 -35.44 -4.70 40.42
C THR A 58 -36.57 -3.69 40.08
N THR A 59 -37.80 -4.06 39.66
CA THR A 59 -38.85 -4.76 40.43
C THR A 59 -40.14 -5.00 39.57
N THR A 60 -40.86 -6.12 39.81
CA THR A 60 -42.33 -6.38 39.65
C THR A 60 -43.16 -5.66 38.54
N SER A 61 -43.86 -6.31 37.58
CA SER A 61 -44.93 -7.31 37.80
C SER A 61 -45.61 -7.85 36.50
N ARG A 62 -45.87 -9.17 36.48
CA ARG A 62 -46.98 -9.99 35.93
C ARG A 62 -47.83 -9.59 34.68
N ALA A 63 -47.75 -10.44 33.64
CA ALA A 63 -48.75 -10.75 32.56
C ALA A 63 -49.07 -9.61 31.53
N THR A 64 -49.42 -9.84 30.26
CA THR A 64 -49.78 -11.05 29.46
C THR A 64 -49.37 -10.87 27.98
N LYS A 65 -49.18 -11.94 27.20
CA LYS A 65 -49.16 -11.91 25.70
C LYS A 65 -50.61 -12.10 25.16
N PRO A 66 -50.95 -11.81 23.89
CA PRO A 66 -50.07 -11.50 22.74
C PRO A 66 -50.39 -10.18 22.00
N ASP A 67 -49.46 -9.72 21.15
CA ASP A 67 -49.65 -9.49 19.69
C ASP A 67 -48.37 -8.87 19.11
N LEU A 68 -47.91 -9.39 17.97
CA LEU A 68 -46.58 -9.10 17.40
C LEU A 68 -46.55 -9.31 15.87
N LEU A 69 -47.66 -9.00 15.18
CA LEU A 69 -47.82 -9.14 13.74
C LEU A 69 -48.08 -7.81 12.99
N GLU A 70 -48.41 -6.72 13.69
CA GLU A 70 -48.82 -5.45 13.06
C GLU A 70 -47.67 -4.46 12.81
N HIS A 71 -46.45 -4.70 13.33
CA HIS A 71 -45.32 -3.76 13.22
C HIS A 71 -44.35 -4.03 12.05
N HIS A 72 -44.67 -4.95 11.14
CA HIS A 72 -43.87 -5.12 9.91
C HIS A 72 -44.44 -4.30 8.74
N ASP A 73 -45.77 -4.27 8.59
CA ASP A 73 -46.44 -3.60 7.47
C ASP A 73 -46.19 -2.07 7.50
N GLU A 74 -46.23 -1.42 8.68
CA GLU A 74 -45.95 0.02 8.84
C GLU A 74 -44.52 0.42 8.43
N LEU A 75 -43.56 -0.51 8.47
CA LEU A 75 -42.16 -0.26 8.08
C LEU A 75 -41.95 -0.41 6.58
N ASP A 76 -42.66 -1.33 5.94
CA ASP A 76 -42.62 -1.51 4.48
C ASP A 76 -43.37 -0.35 3.79
N ASP A 77 -44.53 0.09 4.31
CA ASP A 77 -45.23 1.30 3.84
C ASP A 77 -44.38 2.58 3.98
N LEU A 78 -43.59 2.70 5.06
CA LEU A 78 -42.65 3.82 5.25
C LEU A 78 -41.47 3.81 4.29
N LEU A 79 -41.05 2.62 3.81
CA LEU A 79 -40.01 2.48 2.80
C LEU A 79 -40.53 2.81 1.40
N ASP A 80 -41.76 2.39 1.07
CA ASP A 80 -42.43 2.77 -0.19
C ASP A 80 -42.75 4.27 -0.26
N THR A 81 -43.05 4.92 0.88
CA THR A 81 -43.28 6.38 0.93
C THR A 81 -41.98 7.20 0.77
N LEU A 82 -40.80 6.56 0.80
CA LEU A 82 -39.48 7.23 0.75
C LEU A 82 -38.73 7.06 -0.58
N ASP A 83 -39.44 6.79 -1.68
CA ASP A 83 -39.02 7.04 -3.09
C ASP A 83 -37.58 6.58 -3.44
N LEU A 84 -37.15 5.47 -2.84
CA LEU A 84 -35.84 4.82 -3.01
C LEU A 84 -35.97 3.39 -3.58
N SER A 85 -37.17 3.03 -4.05
CA SER A 85 -37.41 1.83 -4.85
C SER A 85 -36.97 2.09 -6.30
N ASP A 86 -35.74 1.66 -6.61
CA ASP A 86 -35.21 1.62 -7.98
C ASP A 86 -36.04 0.59 -8.79
N THR A 87 -37.15 1.05 -9.36
CA THR A 87 -38.24 0.22 -9.88
C THR A 87 -37.91 -0.38 -11.24
N SER A 88 -37.04 -1.38 -11.21
CA SER A 88 -36.99 -2.44 -12.22
C SER A 88 -36.94 -3.78 -11.50
N PRO A 89 -37.83 -4.74 -11.82
CA PRO A 89 -37.78 -6.05 -11.19
C PRO A 89 -36.45 -6.71 -11.55
N ARG A 90 -35.59 -6.90 -10.55
CA ARG A 90 -34.32 -7.63 -10.70
C ARG A 90 -34.64 -9.07 -11.12
N ARG A 91 -34.64 -9.31 -12.43
CA ARG A 91 -34.85 -10.64 -13.02
C ARG A 91 -33.80 -11.58 -12.44
N LYS A 92 -34.22 -12.79 -12.06
CA LYS A 92 -33.31 -13.77 -11.47
C LYS A 92 -32.20 -14.10 -12.45
N LEU A 93 -30.99 -14.27 -11.95
CA LEU A 93 -29.83 -14.51 -12.78
C LEU A 93 -29.93 -15.87 -13.47
N ARG A 94 -30.59 -16.86 -12.84
CA ARG A 94 -30.94 -18.15 -13.46
C ARG A 94 -31.79 -17.97 -14.71
N ASP A 95 -32.80 -17.09 -14.68
CA ASP A 95 -33.70 -16.88 -15.81
C ASP A 95 -32.95 -16.21 -16.98
N LEU A 96 -32.12 -15.20 -16.69
CA LEU A 96 -31.25 -14.55 -17.69
C LEU A 96 -30.24 -15.52 -18.32
N LEU A 97 -29.75 -16.50 -17.57
CA LEU A 97 -28.76 -17.50 -18.03
C LEU A 97 -29.36 -18.71 -18.76
N LEU A 98 -30.64 -19.04 -18.54
CA LEU A 98 -31.30 -20.21 -19.15
C LEU A 98 -32.34 -19.87 -20.22
N SER A 99 -32.81 -18.62 -20.28
CA SER A 99 -33.70 -18.13 -21.35
C SER A 99 -33.05 -18.29 -22.72
N THR A 100 -33.87 -18.36 -23.77
CA THR A 100 -33.42 -18.29 -25.17
C THR A 100 -33.64 -16.91 -25.81
N ASP A 101 -34.31 -16.00 -25.12
CA ASP A 101 -34.74 -14.71 -25.68
C ASP A 101 -33.57 -13.73 -25.84
N SER A 102 -33.63 -12.90 -26.88
CA SER A 102 -32.63 -11.87 -27.16
C SER A 102 -32.68 -10.70 -26.17
N ALA A 103 -33.86 -10.39 -25.61
CA ALA A 103 -34.01 -9.37 -24.58
C ALA A 103 -33.30 -9.74 -23.27
N ASP A 104 -33.39 -11.00 -22.85
CA ASP A 104 -32.69 -11.51 -21.67
C ASP A 104 -31.17 -11.62 -21.91
N LEU A 105 -30.73 -11.84 -23.16
CA LEU A 105 -29.31 -11.80 -23.51
C LEU A 105 -28.76 -10.38 -23.35
N GLN A 106 -29.51 -9.36 -23.80
CA GLN A 106 -29.14 -7.96 -23.60
C GLN A 106 -29.09 -7.62 -22.11
N GLY A 107 -30.08 -8.03 -21.32
CA GLY A 107 -30.08 -7.84 -19.86
C GLY A 107 -28.86 -8.49 -19.18
N LEU A 108 -28.46 -9.69 -19.60
CA LEU A 108 -27.23 -10.33 -19.12
C LEU A 108 -25.97 -9.56 -19.55
N THR A 109 -25.92 -9.04 -20.78
CA THR A 109 -24.83 -8.17 -21.25
C THR A 109 -24.75 -6.88 -20.45
N ASP A 110 -25.87 -6.27 -20.07
CA ASP A 110 -25.91 -5.02 -19.30
C ASP A 110 -25.41 -5.23 -17.87
N VAL A 111 -25.87 -6.30 -17.18
CA VAL A 111 -25.35 -6.73 -15.87
C VAL A 111 -23.84 -7.04 -15.92
N LEU A 112 -23.39 -7.70 -16.99
CA LEU A 112 -21.98 -8.02 -17.18
C LEU A 112 -21.13 -6.78 -17.48
N ALA A 113 -21.66 -5.83 -18.27
CA ALA A 113 -21.01 -4.56 -18.55
C ALA A 113 -20.92 -3.67 -17.31
N GLU A 114 -21.91 -3.72 -16.42
CA GLU A 114 -21.87 -3.07 -15.11
C GLU A 114 -20.78 -3.66 -14.21
N ARG A 115 -20.78 -4.98 -14.00
CA ARG A 115 -19.74 -5.65 -13.19
C ARG A 115 -18.33 -5.47 -13.76
N LEU A 116 -18.18 -5.39 -15.08
CA LEU A 116 -16.89 -5.02 -15.72
C LEU A 116 -16.51 -3.56 -15.46
N ARG A 117 -17.47 -2.63 -15.46
CA ARG A 117 -17.23 -1.20 -15.18
C ARG A 117 -16.76 -1.01 -13.74
N GLU A 118 -17.43 -1.65 -12.78
CA GLU A 118 -17.04 -1.66 -11.36
C GLU A 118 -15.66 -2.30 -11.14
N GLY A 119 -15.40 -3.41 -11.83
CA GLY A 119 -14.13 -4.14 -11.78
C GLY A 119 -13.01 -3.54 -12.65
N LEU A 120 -13.19 -2.34 -13.22
CA LEU A 120 -12.21 -1.65 -14.08
C LEU A 120 -11.72 -2.49 -15.28
N GLY A 121 -12.62 -3.25 -15.89
CA GLY A 121 -12.38 -4.07 -17.09
C GLY A 121 -12.25 -5.57 -16.83
N GLU A 122 -12.34 -6.05 -15.60
CA GLU A 122 -12.40 -7.49 -15.30
C GLU A 122 -13.33 -7.82 -14.13
N THR A 123 -13.94 -9.01 -14.15
CA THR A 123 -14.76 -9.51 -13.04
C THR A 123 -14.70 -11.04 -12.96
N VAL A 124 -14.90 -11.61 -11.78
CA VAL A 124 -15.07 -13.06 -11.59
C VAL A 124 -16.57 -13.32 -11.43
N PHE A 125 -17.16 -13.93 -12.45
CA PHE A 125 -18.57 -14.25 -12.50
C PHE A 125 -18.79 -15.68 -12.00
N GLU A 126 -19.71 -15.86 -11.05
CA GLU A 126 -20.06 -17.18 -10.52
C GLU A 126 -21.37 -17.67 -11.17
N ILE A 127 -21.30 -18.81 -11.86
CA ILE A 127 -22.45 -19.52 -12.43
C ILE A 127 -22.93 -20.54 -11.40
N GLY A 128 -24.23 -20.62 -11.16
CA GLY A 128 -24.85 -21.58 -10.24
C GLY A 128 -25.24 -20.98 -8.88
N TYR A 129 -25.03 -19.68 -8.67
CA TYR A 129 -25.49 -18.92 -7.49
C TYR A 129 -26.15 -17.61 -7.93
N GLU A 130 -27.29 -17.29 -7.33
CA GLU A 130 -27.96 -15.98 -7.46
C GLU A 130 -27.17 -14.89 -6.72
N GLU A 131 -27.50 -13.61 -6.94
CA GLU A 131 -26.85 -12.48 -6.24
C GLU A 131 -27.07 -12.51 -4.71
N SER A 132 -28.14 -13.17 -4.26
CA SER A 132 -28.42 -13.46 -2.84
C SER A 132 -27.48 -14.51 -2.22
N GLY A 133 -26.68 -15.21 -3.04
CA GLY A 133 -25.91 -16.38 -2.64
C GLY A 133 -26.71 -17.69 -2.62
N GLU A 134 -27.99 -17.67 -3.02
CA GLU A 134 -28.79 -18.89 -3.16
C GLU A 134 -28.32 -19.75 -4.33
N GLY A 135 -28.14 -21.05 -4.09
CA GLY A 135 -27.71 -21.99 -5.13
C GLY A 135 -28.81 -22.26 -6.15
N MET A 136 -28.51 -22.01 -7.44
CA MET A 136 -29.43 -22.24 -8.57
C MET A 136 -29.72 -23.72 -8.85
N ARG A 137 -28.93 -24.63 -8.28
CA ARG A 137 -29.00 -26.10 -8.44
C ARG A 137 -29.07 -26.56 -9.90
N LEU A 138 -28.21 -25.98 -10.75
CA LEU A 138 -28.19 -26.27 -12.19
C LEU A 138 -27.88 -27.76 -12.46
N THR A 139 -28.53 -28.35 -13.46
CA THR A 139 -28.04 -29.59 -14.07
C THR A 139 -26.80 -29.32 -14.92
N ARG A 140 -26.13 -30.38 -15.38
CA ARG A 140 -24.97 -30.23 -16.27
C ARG A 140 -25.35 -29.59 -17.61
N GLU A 141 -26.48 -30.00 -18.19
CA GLU A 141 -26.97 -29.45 -19.45
C GLU A 141 -27.36 -27.97 -19.29
N GLU A 142 -28.05 -27.61 -18.20
CA GLU A 142 -28.35 -26.21 -17.85
C GLU A 142 -27.07 -25.39 -17.66
N TRP A 143 -26.04 -25.95 -17.03
CA TRP A 143 -24.75 -25.28 -16.84
C TRP A 143 -24.01 -25.04 -18.17
N GLU A 144 -24.00 -26.01 -19.08
CA GLU A 144 -23.37 -25.87 -20.41
C GLU A 144 -24.09 -24.79 -21.25
N VAL A 145 -25.44 -24.71 -21.17
CA VAL A 145 -26.24 -23.62 -21.77
C VAL A 145 -25.90 -22.27 -21.13
N ALA A 146 -25.90 -22.17 -19.79
CA ALA A 146 -25.60 -20.94 -19.07
C ALA A 146 -24.18 -20.41 -19.37
N TYR A 147 -23.18 -21.30 -19.43
CA TYR A 147 -21.81 -20.92 -19.76
C TYR A 147 -21.68 -20.42 -21.21
N LYS A 148 -22.34 -21.09 -22.16
CA LYS A 148 -22.38 -20.64 -23.56
C LYS A 148 -23.03 -19.25 -23.69
N ARG A 149 -24.16 -19.04 -23.03
CA ARG A 149 -24.90 -17.77 -23.03
C ARG A 149 -24.13 -16.63 -22.36
N LEU A 150 -23.41 -16.92 -21.27
CA LEU A 150 -22.46 -15.97 -20.67
C LEU A 150 -21.35 -15.57 -21.67
N GLY A 151 -20.81 -16.54 -22.43
CA GLY A 151 -19.83 -16.27 -23.48
C GLY A 151 -20.36 -15.45 -24.65
N GLU A 152 -21.65 -15.58 -24.99
CA GLU A 152 -22.33 -14.73 -25.99
C GLU A 152 -22.55 -13.31 -25.44
N ALA A 153 -23.00 -13.17 -24.19
CA ALA A 153 -23.16 -11.88 -23.53
C ALA A 153 -21.83 -11.12 -23.35
N ALA A 154 -20.75 -11.84 -23.01
CA ALA A 154 -19.40 -11.29 -22.88
C ALA A 154 -18.86 -10.78 -24.22
N LYS A 155 -19.10 -11.48 -25.34
CA LYS A 155 -18.77 -10.99 -26.68
C LYS A 155 -19.49 -9.67 -27.00
N GLY A 156 -20.75 -9.51 -26.59
CA GLY A 156 -21.48 -8.24 -26.66
C GLY A 156 -20.77 -7.08 -25.95
N ALA A 157 -20.20 -7.36 -24.77
CA ALA A 157 -19.39 -6.42 -24.00
C ALA A 157 -17.93 -6.24 -24.52
N ARG A 158 -17.50 -6.99 -25.53
CA ARG A 158 -16.08 -7.18 -25.95
C ARG A 158 -15.20 -7.68 -24.79
N ALA A 159 -15.66 -8.72 -24.12
CA ALA A 159 -14.92 -9.43 -23.10
C ALA A 159 -14.78 -10.91 -23.45
N ASP A 160 -13.66 -11.48 -23.04
CA ASP A 160 -13.35 -12.90 -23.16
C ASP A 160 -13.61 -13.61 -21.82
N CYS A 161 -14.03 -14.88 -21.91
CA CYS A 161 -14.27 -15.73 -20.74
C CYS A 161 -13.15 -16.77 -20.58
N GLN A 162 -12.65 -16.92 -19.35
CA GLN A 162 -11.78 -18.02 -18.93
C GLN A 162 -12.43 -18.75 -17.75
N LEU A 163 -12.70 -20.05 -17.92
CA LEU A 163 -13.17 -20.91 -16.84
C LEU A 163 -12.04 -21.14 -15.81
N LEU A 164 -12.25 -20.75 -14.55
CA LEU A 164 -11.24 -20.84 -13.49
C LEU A 164 -11.39 -22.08 -12.61
N LEU A 165 -12.63 -22.47 -12.32
CA LEU A 165 -13.01 -23.53 -11.39
C LEU A 165 -14.42 -24.04 -11.73
N THR A 166 -14.66 -25.35 -11.66
CA THR A 166 -15.99 -25.98 -11.72
C THR A 166 -16.27 -26.87 -10.51
N LYS A 167 -17.55 -27.13 -10.24
CA LYS A 167 -18.02 -28.12 -9.26
C LYS A 167 -19.24 -28.84 -9.80
N GLY A 168 -19.18 -30.17 -9.87
CA GLY A 168 -20.27 -31.03 -10.33
C GLY A 168 -20.38 -31.19 -11.85
N VAL A 169 -19.49 -30.58 -12.62
CA VAL A 169 -19.53 -30.54 -14.10
C VAL A 169 -18.61 -31.61 -14.70
N GLY A 170 -17.42 -31.77 -14.10
CA GLY A 170 -16.31 -32.53 -14.65
C GLY A 170 -15.44 -31.69 -15.60
N GLY A 171 -14.13 -31.98 -15.63
CA GLY A 171 -13.17 -31.30 -16.51
C GLY A 171 -11.80 -31.09 -15.86
N GLU A 172 -10.90 -30.41 -16.56
CA GLU A 172 -9.53 -30.13 -16.08
C GLU A 172 -9.47 -29.15 -14.90
N VAL A 173 -10.54 -28.36 -14.69
CA VAL A 173 -10.65 -27.32 -13.65
C VAL A 173 -11.67 -27.67 -12.56
N GLU A 174 -11.99 -28.95 -12.40
CA GLU A 174 -12.89 -29.45 -11.37
C GLU A 174 -12.29 -29.27 -9.96
N GLY A 175 -13.08 -28.75 -9.02
CA GLY A 175 -12.69 -28.53 -7.64
C GLY A 175 -12.48 -29.84 -6.88
N THR A 176 -11.36 -29.95 -6.17
CA THR A 176 -10.97 -31.14 -5.39
C THR A 176 -11.98 -31.49 -4.30
N THR A 177 -12.70 -30.50 -3.76
CA THR A 177 -13.74 -30.72 -2.74
C THR A 177 -14.94 -31.53 -3.24
N THR A 178 -15.17 -31.60 -4.55
CA THR A 178 -16.35 -32.25 -5.15
C THR A 178 -16.15 -33.75 -5.43
N ALA A 179 -14.92 -34.26 -5.38
CA ALA A 179 -14.59 -35.63 -5.78
C ALA A 179 -15.12 -36.74 -4.84
N GLY A 180 -15.71 -36.39 -3.69
CA GLY A 180 -16.15 -37.35 -2.67
C GLY A 180 -17.53 -37.10 -2.05
N GLY A 181 -18.29 -36.12 -2.52
CA GLY A 181 -19.60 -35.77 -1.96
C GLY A 181 -20.62 -35.40 -3.04
N LYS A 182 -21.90 -35.72 -2.82
CA LYS A 182 -23.00 -35.30 -3.71
C LYS A 182 -23.04 -33.77 -3.78
N ALA A 183 -22.66 -33.19 -4.91
CA ALA A 183 -22.90 -31.78 -5.19
C ALA A 183 -24.40 -31.52 -5.28
N GLU A 184 -24.90 -30.44 -4.66
CA GLU A 184 -26.31 -30.05 -4.78
C GLU A 184 -26.67 -29.42 -6.15
N GLY A 185 -25.69 -29.22 -7.03
CA GLY A 185 -25.86 -28.76 -8.40
C GLY A 185 -24.53 -28.38 -9.06
N CYS A 186 -24.58 -28.12 -10.36
CA CYS A 186 -23.44 -27.65 -11.14
C CYS A 186 -23.17 -26.17 -10.88
N SER A 187 -21.92 -25.81 -10.60
CA SER A 187 -21.49 -24.40 -10.46
C SER A 187 -20.08 -24.20 -10.99
N GLY A 188 -19.71 -22.96 -11.26
CA GLY A 188 -18.35 -22.63 -11.70
C GLY A 188 -18.03 -21.14 -11.60
N LYS A 189 -16.73 -20.82 -11.55
CA LYS A 189 -16.21 -19.45 -11.54
C LYS A 189 -15.55 -19.15 -12.88
N VAL A 190 -15.97 -18.07 -13.52
CA VAL A 190 -15.51 -17.63 -14.84
C VAL A 190 -14.88 -16.25 -14.69
N LEU A 191 -13.61 -16.12 -15.03
CA LEU A 191 -13.00 -14.80 -15.23
C LEU A 191 -13.55 -14.23 -16.54
N VAL A 192 -14.14 -13.05 -16.46
CA VAL A 192 -14.55 -12.26 -17.62
C VAL A 192 -13.65 -11.04 -17.67
N ARG A 193 -12.89 -10.85 -18.76
CA ARG A 193 -11.98 -9.72 -18.93
C ARG A 193 -12.21 -9.03 -20.27
N GLN A 194 -12.39 -7.73 -20.24
CA GLN A 194 -12.58 -6.90 -21.42
C GLN A 194 -11.28 -6.86 -22.25
N THR A 195 -11.39 -7.04 -23.56
CA THR A 195 -10.27 -6.85 -24.49
C THR A 195 -9.98 -5.33 -24.61
N PRO A 196 -8.75 -4.86 -24.32
CA PRO A 196 -8.44 -3.43 -24.37
C PRO A 196 -8.50 -2.92 -25.82
N ARG A 197 -9.04 -1.71 -26.02
CA ARG A 197 -9.03 -1.04 -27.34
C ARG A 197 -7.71 -0.30 -27.55
N THR A 198 -7.15 0.23 -26.47
CA THR A 198 -5.97 1.08 -26.43
C THR A 198 -5.07 0.69 -25.25
N ALA A 199 -3.82 1.20 -25.24
CA ALA A 199 -2.91 1.02 -24.11
C ALA A 199 -3.33 1.79 -22.83
N GLU A 200 -4.40 2.58 -22.88
CA GLU A 200 -5.00 3.24 -21.72
C GLU A 200 -5.94 2.31 -20.97
N ASP A 201 -6.69 1.48 -21.70
CA ASP A 201 -7.64 0.49 -21.16
C ASP A 201 -6.96 -0.69 -20.43
N VAL A 202 -5.63 -0.86 -20.62
CA VAL A 202 -4.88 -1.97 -20.04
C VAL A 202 -4.82 -1.84 -18.51
N ILE A 203 -5.38 -2.86 -17.84
CA ILE A 203 -5.47 -2.96 -16.38
C ILE A 203 -4.06 -3.01 -15.79
N GLU A 204 -3.77 -2.15 -14.81
CA GLU A 204 -2.47 -2.11 -14.15
C GLU A 204 -2.60 -2.50 -12.67
N THR A 205 -1.86 -3.54 -12.27
CA THR A 205 -1.74 -3.93 -10.84
C THR A 205 -0.28 -3.85 -10.42
N ARG A 206 0.04 -2.95 -9.50
CA ARG A 206 1.37 -2.76 -8.92
C ARG A 206 1.57 -3.66 -7.71
N ILE A 207 2.66 -4.42 -7.71
CA ILE A 207 3.02 -5.31 -6.60
C ILE A 207 4.45 -4.98 -6.14
N ALA A 208 4.60 -4.62 -4.87
CA ALA A 208 5.92 -4.44 -4.26
C ALA A 208 6.45 -5.79 -3.77
N VAL A 209 7.67 -6.15 -4.16
CA VAL A 209 8.32 -7.40 -3.74
C VAL A 209 9.32 -7.10 -2.63
N VAL A 210 9.07 -7.64 -1.44
CA VAL A 210 9.82 -7.36 -0.23
C VAL A 210 10.25 -8.64 0.48
N GLY A 211 11.31 -8.56 1.27
CA GLY A 211 11.80 -9.69 2.06
C GLY A 211 13.29 -9.58 2.34
N ASN A 212 13.80 -10.43 3.23
CA ASN A 212 15.19 -10.44 3.65
C ASN A 212 16.18 -10.69 2.50
N VAL A 213 17.48 -10.46 2.78
CA VAL A 213 18.57 -10.94 1.91
C VAL A 213 18.40 -12.46 1.70
N ASP A 214 18.70 -12.93 0.49
CA ASP A 214 18.61 -14.33 0.06
C ASP A 214 17.23 -15.01 0.12
N ALA A 215 16.15 -14.25 0.37
CA ALA A 215 14.76 -14.70 0.30
C ALA A 215 14.21 -14.95 -1.12
N GLY A 216 15.08 -15.02 -2.15
CA GLY A 216 14.69 -15.38 -3.51
C GLY A 216 13.91 -14.33 -4.32
N LYS A 217 13.75 -13.08 -3.82
CA LYS A 217 13.00 -11.98 -4.49
C LYS A 217 13.28 -11.85 -6.00
N SER A 218 14.50 -11.43 -6.35
CA SER A 218 14.88 -11.16 -7.74
C SER A 218 14.99 -12.43 -8.58
N SER A 219 15.24 -13.60 -7.97
CA SER A 219 15.14 -14.90 -8.66
C SER A 219 13.70 -15.18 -9.06
N MET A 220 12.74 -15.08 -8.13
CA MET A 220 11.32 -15.32 -8.40
C MET A 220 10.77 -14.35 -9.44
N LEU A 221 11.16 -13.07 -9.36
CA LEU A 221 10.81 -12.09 -10.39
C LEU A 221 11.37 -12.47 -11.77
N GLY A 222 12.61 -12.95 -11.84
CA GLY A 222 13.20 -13.46 -13.07
C GLY A 222 12.40 -14.63 -13.66
N VAL A 223 12.03 -15.60 -12.82
CA VAL A 223 11.28 -16.81 -13.23
C VAL A 223 9.82 -16.49 -13.62
N LEU A 224 9.15 -15.58 -12.91
CA LEU A 224 7.80 -15.15 -13.26
C LEU A 224 7.77 -14.39 -14.59
N VAL A 225 8.67 -13.41 -14.77
CA VAL A 225 8.66 -12.51 -15.93
C VAL A 225 9.25 -13.15 -17.19
N LYS A 226 10.25 -14.03 -17.07
CA LYS A 226 10.96 -14.61 -18.21
C LYS A 226 10.58 -16.06 -18.53
N GLY A 227 9.85 -16.75 -17.64
CA GLY A 227 9.42 -18.14 -17.81
C GLY A 227 10.48 -19.19 -17.47
N ASP A 228 11.77 -18.89 -17.74
CA ASP A 228 12.91 -19.76 -17.39
C ASP A 228 13.01 -20.00 -15.87
N LEU A 229 13.26 -21.25 -15.46
CA LEU A 229 13.58 -21.61 -14.07
C LEU A 229 14.99 -21.13 -13.65
N ASP A 230 15.18 -20.92 -12.35
CA ASP A 230 16.47 -20.53 -11.78
C ASP A 230 17.39 -21.75 -11.59
N ASP A 231 18.69 -21.59 -11.80
CA ASP A 231 19.68 -22.69 -11.74
C ASP A 231 20.19 -22.97 -10.31
N GLY A 232 19.49 -22.47 -9.29
CA GLY A 232 19.93 -22.46 -7.90
C GLY A 232 21.12 -21.53 -7.58
N ARG A 233 21.83 -21.01 -8.60
CA ARG A 233 22.97 -20.08 -8.47
C ARG A 233 22.56 -18.63 -8.74
N GLY A 234 21.44 -18.42 -9.40
CA GLY A 234 20.81 -17.12 -9.62
C GLY A 234 20.86 -16.63 -11.07
N LYS A 235 20.92 -17.53 -12.06
CA LYS A 235 20.76 -17.20 -13.49
C LYS A 235 19.52 -16.33 -13.76
N ALA A 236 18.43 -16.54 -13.03
CA ALA A 236 17.21 -15.74 -13.13
C ALA A 236 17.38 -14.30 -12.60
N ARG A 237 18.13 -14.08 -11.51
CA ARG A 237 18.33 -12.74 -10.90
C ARG A 237 19.38 -11.88 -11.59
N VAL A 238 20.45 -12.46 -12.16
CA VAL A 238 21.51 -11.70 -12.88
C VAL A 238 20.90 -10.86 -14.00
N ASN A 239 19.86 -11.39 -14.62
CA ASN A 239 19.02 -10.80 -15.65
C ASN A 239 18.24 -9.53 -15.24
N LEU A 240 18.21 -9.17 -13.95
CA LEU A 240 17.48 -8.02 -13.39
C LEU A 240 18.41 -6.94 -12.79
N PHE A 241 19.69 -7.26 -12.57
CA PHE A 241 20.64 -6.31 -12.00
C PHE A 241 20.96 -5.18 -12.98
N ARG A 242 20.93 -3.94 -12.48
CA ARG A 242 21.08 -2.72 -13.28
C ARG A 242 22.45 -2.07 -13.12
N HIS A 243 23.12 -2.34 -12.00
CA HIS A 243 24.41 -1.74 -11.67
C HIS A 243 25.51 -2.79 -11.51
N LYS A 244 26.75 -2.41 -11.84
CA LYS A 244 27.92 -3.31 -11.78
C LYS A 244 28.11 -3.94 -10.41
N HIS A 245 27.94 -3.16 -9.34
CA HIS A 245 28.07 -3.64 -7.96
C HIS A 245 26.93 -4.60 -7.54
N GLU A 246 25.76 -4.57 -8.19
CA GLU A 246 24.70 -5.56 -7.94
C GLU A 246 25.09 -6.93 -8.51
N ILE A 247 25.76 -6.94 -9.66
CA ILE A 247 26.32 -8.15 -10.29
C ILE A 247 27.48 -8.69 -9.44
N GLU A 248 28.43 -7.84 -9.05
CA GLU A 248 29.60 -8.22 -8.24
C GLU A 248 29.22 -8.72 -6.84
N THR A 249 28.25 -8.09 -6.17
CA THR A 249 27.81 -8.50 -4.81
C THR A 249 26.68 -9.52 -4.79
N GLY A 250 26.03 -9.78 -5.94
CA GLY A 250 24.83 -10.61 -6.05
C GLY A 250 23.59 -10.06 -5.33
N ARG A 251 23.55 -8.75 -5.02
CA ARG A 251 22.55 -8.11 -4.15
C ARG A 251 21.93 -6.87 -4.81
N THR A 252 20.59 -6.85 -4.87
CA THR A 252 19.82 -5.67 -5.29
C THR A 252 20.03 -4.49 -4.34
N SER A 253 20.35 -3.33 -4.90
CA SER A 253 20.63 -2.07 -4.21
C SER A 253 19.65 -0.95 -4.58
N SER A 254 19.13 -1.01 -5.80
CA SER A 254 18.23 -0.04 -6.43
C SER A 254 16.77 -0.51 -6.39
N VAL A 255 15.83 0.39 -6.70
CA VAL A 255 14.44 -0.01 -6.96
C VAL A 255 14.35 -0.55 -8.39
N GLY A 256 14.19 -1.86 -8.51
CA GLY A 256 13.89 -2.51 -9.78
C GLY A 256 12.41 -2.33 -10.14
N MET A 257 12.11 -2.30 -11.44
CA MET A 257 10.74 -2.47 -11.94
C MET A 257 10.78 -3.46 -13.08
N GLU A 258 9.84 -4.42 -13.08
CA GLU A 258 9.62 -5.40 -14.15
C GLU A 258 8.12 -5.57 -14.38
N ILE A 259 7.73 -6.09 -15.53
CA ILE A 259 6.31 -6.29 -15.87
C ILE A 259 6.03 -7.71 -16.34
N MET A 260 4.82 -8.19 -16.05
CA MET A 260 4.27 -9.47 -16.50
C MET A 260 2.89 -9.21 -17.09
N GLY A 261 2.69 -9.66 -18.33
CA GLY A 261 1.44 -9.47 -19.07
C GLY A 261 0.54 -10.69 -19.00
N PHE A 262 -0.78 -10.45 -18.94
CA PHE A 262 -1.82 -11.44 -19.18
C PHE A 262 -2.71 -10.97 -20.34
N ASP A 263 -3.09 -11.90 -21.23
CA ASP A 263 -4.11 -11.66 -22.25
C ASP A 263 -5.54 -11.60 -21.66
N ALA A 264 -6.53 -11.45 -22.53
CA ALA A 264 -7.95 -11.45 -22.13
C ALA A 264 -8.42 -12.85 -21.67
N HIS A 265 -7.79 -13.93 -22.14
CA HIS A 265 -8.03 -15.31 -21.70
C HIS A 265 -7.25 -15.69 -20.43
N GLY A 266 -6.51 -14.76 -19.80
CA GLY A 266 -5.74 -14.99 -18.59
C GLY A 266 -4.45 -15.81 -18.76
N GLN A 267 -3.95 -15.99 -19.99
CA GLN A 267 -2.66 -16.62 -20.27
C GLN A 267 -1.51 -15.60 -20.16
N VAL A 268 -0.33 -16.07 -19.79
CA VAL A 268 0.86 -15.21 -19.65
C VAL A 268 1.40 -14.85 -21.02
N ILE A 269 1.63 -13.55 -21.28
CA ILE A 269 2.27 -13.08 -22.51
C ILE A 269 3.75 -13.48 -22.52
N THR A 270 4.07 -14.48 -23.35
CA THR A 270 5.44 -14.94 -23.63
C THR A 270 5.79 -14.73 -25.10
N SER A 271 7.07 -14.90 -25.44
CA SER A 271 7.53 -14.87 -26.83
C SER A 271 7.17 -16.17 -27.55
N ASP A 272 6.60 -16.04 -28.74
CA ASP A 272 6.31 -17.15 -29.66
C ASP A 272 7.59 -17.91 -30.09
N THR A 273 8.73 -17.21 -30.08
CA THR A 273 10.06 -17.80 -30.32
C THR A 273 10.75 -18.14 -28.98
N PRO A 274 11.17 -19.40 -28.75
CA PRO A 274 11.92 -19.78 -27.56
C PRO A 274 13.17 -18.93 -27.34
N GLY A 275 13.41 -18.48 -26.11
CA GLY A 275 14.59 -17.70 -25.72
C GLY A 275 14.61 -16.23 -26.15
N ARG A 276 13.73 -15.78 -27.07
CA ARG A 276 13.55 -14.35 -27.36
C ARG A 276 12.85 -13.68 -26.17
N LYS A 277 13.40 -12.55 -25.73
CA LYS A 277 12.79 -11.69 -24.70
C LYS A 277 11.87 -10.68 -25.38
N LEU A 278 10.63 -10.57 -24.91
CA LEU A 278 9.75 -9.48 -25.33
C LEU A 278 10.18 -8.16 -24.68
N SER A 279 10.05 -7.07 -25.43
CA SER A 279 10.12 -5.71 -24.91
C SER A 279 8.87 -5.38 -24.09
N TRP A 280 8.97 -4.36 -23.22
CA TRP A 280 7.82 -3.88 -22.45
C TRP A 280 6.69 -3.35 -23.33
N GLU A 281 7.04 -2.82 -24.51
CA GLU A 281 6.12 -2.29 -25.50
C GLU A 281 5.29 -3.42 -26.15
N GLU A 282 5.94 -4.54 -26.49
CA GLU A 282 5.26 -5.75 -27.00
C GLU A 282 4.36 -6.38 -25.91
N ILE A 283 4.86 -6.51 -24.68
CA ILE A 283 4.08 -7.03 -23.56
C ILE A 283 2.84 -6.15 -23.33
N GLY A 284 3.02 -4.83 -23.19
CA GLY A 284 1.93 -3.90 -22.92
C GLY A 284 0.87 -3.83 -24.03
N ARG A 285 1.25 -4.01 -25.31
CA ARG A 285 0.29 -4.08 -26.43
C ARG A 285 -0.49 -5.39 -26.51
N ARG A 286 0.11 -6.52 -26.12
CA ARG A 286 -0.53 -7.85 -26.16
C ARG A 286 -1.36 -8.16 -24.91
N SER A 287 -1.19 -7.39 -23.83
CA SER A 287 -1.83 -7.65 -22.54
C SER A 287 -3.17 -6.94 -22.38
N ALA A 288 -4.16 -7.65 -21.86
CA ALA A 288 -5.36 -7.03 -21.25
C ALA A 288 -5.08 -6.55 -19.82
N LYS A 289 -4.14 -7.22 -19.12
CA LYS A 289 -3.73 -6.88 -17.76
C LYS A 289 -2.21 -6.97 -17.59
N VAL A 290 -1.61 -5.99 -16.92
CA VAL A 290 -0.17 -5.92 -16.65
C VAL A 290 0.09 -5.83 -15.16
N ILE A 291 0.75 -6.86 -14.62
CA ILE A 291 1.32 -6.82 -13.28
C ILE A 291 2.66 -6.08 -13.36
N THR A 292 2.80 -5.00 -12.59
CA THR A 292 4.04 -4.25 -12.45
C THR A 292 4.69 -4.60 -11.12
N PHE A 293 5.78 -5.35 -11.17
CA PHE A 293 6.57 -5.65 -9.99
C PHE A 293 7.55 -4.53 -9.68
N THR A 294 7.67 -4.19 -8.40
CA THR A 294 8.71 -3.31 -7.87
C THR A 294 9.67 -4.17 -7.02
N ASP A 295 10.88 -4.45 -7.50
CA ASP A 295 11.89 -5.18 -6.72
C ASP A 295 12.53 -4.24 -5.70
N LEU A 296 12.36 -4.55 -4.42
CA LEU A 296 12.85 -3.72 -3.32
C LEU A 296 14.00 -4.41 -2.58
N ALA A 297 15.01 -3.61 -2.25
CA ALA A 297 16.25 -4.11 -1.68
C ALA A 297 16.03 -4.85 -0.34
N GLY A 298 16.72 -5.99 -0.19
CA GLY A 298 16.54 -6.87 0.98
C GLY A 298 17.45 -6.58 2.17
N HIS A 299 18.44 -5.69 2.03
CA HIS A 299 19.48 -5.45 3.02
C HIS A 299 19.22 -4.17 3.81
N GLU A 300 19.45 -4.18 5.13
CA GLU A 300 19.25 -3.03 6.03
C GLU A 300 19.85 -1.70 5.55
N ARG A 301 21.02 -1.72 4.90
CA ARG A 301 21.68 -0.52 4.33
C ARG A 301 20.81 0.19 3.28
N TYR A 302 19.99 -0.57 2.55
CA TYR A 302 19.12 -0.06 1.48
C TYR A 302 17.66 0.09 1.93
N LEU A 303 17.35 -0.03 3.22
CA LEU A 303 15.98 0.08 3.72
C LEU A 303 15.35 1.46 3.47
N ARG A 304 16.17 2.53 3.32
CA ARG A 304 15.66 3.85 2.86
C ARG A 304 15.07 3.74 1.44
N THR A 305 15.74 3.00 0.56
CA THR A 305 15.29 2.70 -0.81
C THR A 305 14.00 1.87 -0.81
N THR A 306 13.90 0.87 0.06
CA THR A 306 12.70 0.03 0.22
C THR A 306 11.49 0.81 0.76
N VAL A 307 11.70 1.66 1.78
CA VAL A 307 10.69 2.58 2.30
C VAL A 307 10.19 3.55 1.22
N PHE A 308 11.12 4.18 0.50
CA PHE A 308 10.78 5.06 -0.61
C PHE A 308 9.99 4.31 -1.69
N GLY A 309 10.39 3.09 -2.05
CA GLY A 309 9.67 2.25 -3.00
C GLY A 309 8.22 1.98 -2.57
N LEU A 310 7.98 1.54 -1.33
CA LEU A 310 6.64 1.27 -0.81
C LEU A 310 5.73 2.51 -0.75
N LEU A 311 6.29 3.70 -0.51
CA LEU A 311 5.52 4.95 -0.42
C LEU A 311 5.32 5.64 -1.77
N SER A 312 6.32 5.63 -2.64
CA SER A 312 6.28 6.30 -3.95
C SER A 312 5.57 5.47 -5.02
N SER A 313 5.74 4.14 -5.04
CA SER A 313 5.08 3.29 -6.04
C SER A 313 3.63 2.98 -5.73
N SER A 314 3.11 3.42 -4.57
CA SER A 314 1.72 3.18 -4.11
C SER A 314 1.19 1.80 -4.52
N PRO A 315 1.86 0.71 -4.09
CA PRO A 315 1.59 -0.62 -4.58
C PRO A 315 0.19 -1.07 -4.16
N ASN A 316 -0.54 -1.69 -5.09
CA ASN A 316 -1.86 -2.26 -4.80
C ASN A 316 -1.73 -3.46 -3.86
N TYR A 317 -0.65 -4.24 -3.99
CA TYR A 317 -0.36 -5.42 -3.17
C TYR A 317 1.12 -5.54 -2.78
N CYS A 318 1.41 -6.31 -1.73
CA CYS A 318 2.76 -6.57 -1.23
C CYS A 318 3.07 -8.07 -1.20
N LEU A 319 4.11 -8.47 -1.94
CA LEU A 319 4.62 -9.84 -2.02
C LEU A 319 5.76 -10.02 -1.02
N LEU A 320 5.48 -10.63 0.14
CA LEU A 320 6.48 -10.92 1.17
C LEU A 320 7.17 -12.26 0.89
N MET A 321 8.38 -12.16 0.36
CA MET A 321 9.26 -13.27 0.09
C MET A 321 9.97 -13.72 1.39
N VAL A 322 9.86 -15.01 1.68
CA VAL A 322 10.48 -15.70 2.83
C VAL A 322 11.26 -16.91 2.28
N ALA A 323 12.41 -17.23 2.85
CA ALA A 323 13.09 -18.49 2.54
C ALA A 323 12.70 -19.55 3.57
N ALA A 324 12.37 -20.76 3.12
CA ALA A 324 11.94 -21.88 3.95
C ALA A 324 12.93 -22.20 5.10
N ASN A 325 14.23 -22.10 4.84
CA ASN A 325 15.29 -22.40 5.79
C ASN A 325 15.49 -21.33 6.89
N ASN A 326 15.25 -20.05 6.58
CA ASN A 326 15.56 -18.92 7.47
C ASN A 326 14.32 -18.36 8.18
N GLY A 327 13.13 -18.62 7.64
CA GLY A 327 11.88 -18.08 8.15
C GLY A 327 11.80 -16.55 8.12
N LEU A 328 10.86 -16.01 8.90
CA LEU A 328 10.50 -14.60 8.87
C LEU A 328 11.39 -13.81 9.85
N ILE A 329 12.64 -13.55 9.43
CA ILE A 329 13.68 -12.90 10.24
C ILE A 329 14.13 -11.54 9.70
N GLY A 330 14.76 -10.75 10.57
CA GLY A 330 15.40 -9.47 10.24
C GLY A 330 14.49 -8.55 9.41
N MET A 331 14.97 -8.23 8.21
CA MET A 331 14.31 -7.33 7.26
C MET A 331 12.91 -7.78 6.83
N SER A 332 12.61 -9.09 6.81
CA SER A 332 11.24 -9.56 6.48
C SER A 332 10.20 -9.10 7.52
N LYS A 333 10.56 -9.05 8.82
CA LYS A 333 9.67 -8.50 9.86
C LYS A 333 9.45 -7.00 9.69
N GLU A 334 10.51 -6.31 9.29
CA GLU A 334 10.51 -4.86 9.08
C GLU A 334 9.66 -4.47 7.88
N HIS A 335 9.82 -5.15 6.75
CA HIS A 335 9.00 -4.93 5.56
C HIS A 335 7.53 -5.30 5.77
N LEU A 336 7.25 -6.42 6.47
CA LEU A 336 5.88 -6.78 6.86
C LEU A 336 5.26 -5.68 7.73
N GLY A 337 5.98 -5.18 8.73
CA GLY A 337 5.51 -4.09 9.59
C GLY A 337 5.21 -2.81 8.81
N ILE A 338 6.03 -2.45 7.81
CA ILE A 338 5.77 -1.29 6.94
C ILE A 338 4.57 -1.53 6.02
N ALA A 339 4.42 -2.73 5.44
CA ALA A 339 3.29 -3.04 4.55
C ALA A 339 1.94 -3.03 5.31
N LEU A 340 1.91 -3.62 6.51
CA LEU A 340 0.75 -3.58 7.42
C LEU A 340 0.42 -2.14 7.83
N ALA A 341 1.43 -1.36 8.20
CA ALA A 341 1.30 0.04 8.57
C ALA A 341 0.78 0.96 7.46
N LEU A 342 1.07 0.62 6.21
CA LEU A 342 0.58 1.32 5.03
C LEU A 342 -0.75 0.73 4.52
N ASN A 343 -1.40 -0.17 5.27
CA ASN A 343 -2.62 -0.90 4.89
C ASN A 343 -2.54 -1.51 3.47
N VAL A 344 -1.37 -2.00 3.07
CA VAL A 344 -1.20 -2.72 1.79
C VAL A 344 -1.48 -4.21 2.05
N PRO A 345 -2.41 -4.86 1.32
CA PRO A 345 -2.66 -6.28 1.51
C PRO A 345 -1.42 -7.11 1.18
N VAL A 346 -1.09 -8.06 2.06
CA VAL A 346 0.16 -8.85 2.01
C VAL A 346 -0.15 -10.30 1.66
N MET A 347 0.57 -10.81 0.67
CA MET A 347 0.64 -12.24 0.35
C MET A 347 2.06 -12.74 0.63
N VAL A 348 2.21 -13.95 1.16
CA VAL A 348 3.49 -14.53 1.56
C VAL A 348 3.88 -15.64 0.58
N VAL A 349 5.13 -15.63 0.12
CA VAL A 349 5.70 -16.69 -0.69
C VAL A 349 6.93 -17.26 0.01
N VAL A 350 6.82 -18.52 0.42
CA VAL A 350 7.90 -19.32 1.01
C VAL A 350 8.65 -19.98 -0.13
N THR A 351 9.89 -19.56 -0.35
CA THR A 351 10.79 -20.05 -1.41
C THR A 351 11.80 -21.07 -0.90
N LYS A 352 12.47 -21.77 -1.82
CA LYS A 352 13.56 -22.74 -1.55
C LYS A 352 13.09 -23.97 -0.78
N ILE A 353 11.86 -24.42 -1.02
CA ILE A 353 11.32 -25.64 -0.43
C ILE A 353 12.09 -26.89 -0.90
N ASP A 354 12.67 -26.83 -2.11
CA ASP A 354 13.52 -27.85 -2.73
C ASP A 354 14.80 -28.21 -1.94
N ILE A 355 15.34 -27.27 -1.16
CA ILE A 355 16.57 -27.45 -0.37
C ILE A 355 16.27 -27.58 1.14
N CYS A 356 15.03 -27.32 1.56
CA CYS A 356 14.68 -27.23 2.97
C CYS A 356 14.21 -28.58 3.54
N PRO A 357 14.83 -29.10 4.63
CA PRO A 357 14.31 -30.25 5.33
C PRO A 357 12.87 -30.01 5.83
N PRO A 358 11.95 -30.99 5.71
CA PRO A 358 10.53 -30.79 5.98
C PRO A 358 10.26 -30.32 7.42
N GLN A 359 11.05 -30.78 8.39
CA GLN A 359 10.91 -30.35 9.80
C GLN A 359 11.22 -28.86 10.00
N ILE A 360 12.13 -28.28 9.19
CA ILE A 360 12.46 -26.85 9.24
C ILE A 360 11.39 -26.04 8.52
N LEU A 361 10.88 -26.55 7.39
CA LEU A 361 9.77 -25.93 6.66
C LEU A 361 8.51 -25.81 7.54
N GLU A 362 8.14 -26.87 8.26
CA GLU A 362 7.03 -26.87 9.23
C GLU A 362 7.23 -25.84 10.35
N GLN A 363 8.44 -25.75 10.92
CA GLN A 363 8.78 -24.73 11.93
C GLN A 363 8.66 -23.31 11.37
N THR A 364 9.12 -23.07 10.14
CA THR A 364 8.96 -21.79 9.43
C THR A 364 7.49 -21.46 9.19
N ILE A 365 6.67 -22.43 8.77
CA ILE A 365 5.22 -22.27 8.57
C ILE A 365 4.50 -21.94 9.87
N ALA A 366 4.83 -22.63 10.97
CA ALA A 366 4.30 -22.33 12.29
C ALA A 366 4.72 -20.93 12.77
N GLN A 367 5.96 -20.52 12.51
CA GLN A 367 6.46 -19.18 12.82
C GLN A 367 5.70 -18.09 12.04
N ILE A 368 5.53 -18.26 10.73
CA ILE A 368 4.77 -17.35 9.85
C ILE A 368 3.33 -17.24 10.35
N THR A 369 2.67 -18.37 10.60
CA THR A 369 1.29 -18.44 11.13
C THR A 369 1.14 -17.67 12.44
N ARG A 370 2.07 -17.84 13.37
CA ARG A 370 2.09 -17.14 14.66
C ARG A 370 2.30 -15.63 14.52
N ILE A 371 3.12 -15.19 13.57
CA ILE A 371 3.37 -13.76 13.31
C ILE A 371 2.16 -13.12 12.63
N LEU A 372 1.55 -13.77 11.64
CA LEU A 372 0.36 -13.27 10.94
C LEU A 372 -0.86 -13.16 11.86
N LYS A 373 -1.05 -14.13 12.76
CA LYS A 373 -2.11 -14.10 13.79
C LYS A 373 -1.81 -13.19 15.00
N SER A 374 -0.65 -12.50 15.03
CA SER A 374 -0.28 -11.63 16.15
C SER A 374 -1.16 -10.35 16.21
N PRO A 375 -1.29 -9.70 17.38
CA PRO A 375 -2.16 -8.52 17.54
C PRO A 375 -1.85 -7.35 16.62
N GLY A 376 -0.60 -7.23 16.14
CA GLY A 376 -0.15 -6.18 15.21
C GLY A 376 -0.28 -6.53 13.73
N ALA A 377 -0.71 -7.74 13.38
CA ALA A 377 -0.99 -8.13 12.01
C ALA A 377 -2.47 -8.49 11.79
N ARG A 378 -3.11 -9.15 12.76
CA ARG A 378 -4.52 -9.61 12.73
C ARG A 378 -4.92 -10.30 11.41
N LYS A 379 -4.00 -11.03 10.78
CA LYS A 379 -4.24 -11.75 9.52
C LYS A 379 -4.56 -13.23 9.74
N ILE A 380 -5.42 -13.76 8.88
CA ILE A 380 -5.79 -15.17 8.77
C ILE A 380 -4.94 -15.77 7.63
N PRO A 381 -3.91 -16.58 7.93
CA PRO A 381 -3.13 -17.24 6.89
C PRO A 381 -3.96 -18.34 6.19
N ILE A 382 -4.05 -18.26 4.86
CA ILE A 382 -4.64 -19.30 4.03
C ILE A 382 -3.53 -19.91 3.18
N PHE A 383 -3.25 -21.19 3.38
CA PHE A 383 -2.22 -21.91 2.61
C PHE A 383 -2.82 -22.37 1.31
N VAL A 384 -2.32 -21.84 0.19
CA VAL A 384 -2.78 -22.21 -1.15
C VAL A 384 -1.96 -23.41 -1.63
N ARG A 385 -2.62 -24.57 -1.75
CA ARG A 385 -2.02 -25.85 -2.18
C ARG A 385 -2.60 -26.39 -3.48
N ASP A 386 -3.79 -25.94 -3.87
CA ASP A 386 -4.50 -26.39 -5.05
C ASP A 386 -5.16 -25.22 -5.79
N ARG A 387 -5.71 -25.52 -6.97
CA ARG A 387 -6.37 -24.54 -7.84
C ARG A 387 -7.63 -23.96 -7.22
N GLU A 388 -8.42 -24.77 -6.51
CA GLU A 388 -9.67 -24.33 -5.87
C GLU A 388 -9.40 -23.28 -4.78
N GLN A 389 -8.46 -23.58 -3.88
CA GLN A 389 -7.99 -22.65 -2.85
C GLN A 389 -7.42 -21.38 -3.47
N CYS A 390 -6.66 -21.49 -4.56
CA CYS A 390 -6.09 -20.35 -5.27
C CYS A 390 -7.19 -19.39 -5.77
N VAL A 391 -8.17 -19.89 -6.52
CA VAL A 391 -9.27 -19.09 -7.10
C VAL A 391 -10.14 -18.47 -6.01
N ASN A 392 -10.54 -19.26 -5.01
CA ASN A 392 -11.37 -18.78 -3.90
C ASN A 392 -10.65 -17.71 -3.06
N THR A 393 -9.37 -17.93 -2.75
CA THR A 393 -8.56 -16.97 -1.99
C THR A 393 -8.35 -15.69 -2.79
N ALA A 394 -8.07 -15.77 -4.10
CA ALA A 394 -7.82 -14.58 -4.94
C ALA A 394 -9.05 -13.68 -5.00
N THR A 395 -10.23 -14.27 -5.19
CA THR A 395 -11.51 -13.56 -5.22
C THR A 395 -11.80 -12.87 -3.87
N GLN A 396 -11.49 -13.53 -2.75
CA GLN A 396 -11.73 -13.00 -1.40
C GLN A 396 -10.59 -12.12 -0.85
N PHE A 397 -9.46 -11.98 -1.54
CA PHE A 397 -8.26 -11.30 -1.00
C PHE A 397 -8.42 -9.77 -0.83
N VAL A 398 -9.45 -9.17 -1.44
CA VAL A 398 -9.88 -7.79 -1.13
C VAL A 398 -10.23 -7.65 0.37
N SER A 399 -10.70 -8.72 1.01
CA SER A 399 -10.90 -8.74 2.46
C SER A 399 -9.55 -8.68 3.19
N GLN A 400 -9.27 -7.53 3.78
CA GLN A 400 -7.96 -7.19 4.35
C GLN A 400 -7.48 -8.14 5.47
N ARG A 401 -8.33 -9.03 5.99
CA ARG A 401 -7.97 -10.01 7.02
C ARG A 401 -7.27 -11.24 6.45
N ILE A 402 -7.46 -11.58 5.18
CA ILE A 402 -6.85 -12.77 4.58
C ILE A 402 -5.37 -12.51 4.24
N CYS A 403 -4.52 -13.52 4.44
CA CYS A 403 -3.13 -13.52 3.98
C CYS A 403 -2.83 -14.84 3.26
N PRO A 404 -2.79 -14.86 1.91
CA PRO A 404 -2.41 -16.03 1.13
C PRO A 404 -0.96 -16.42 1.42
N VAL A 405 -0.70 -17.72 1.56
CA VAL A 405 0.64 -18.28 1.77
C VAL A 405 0.90 -19.36 0.72
N PHE A 406 1.87 -19.12 -0.14
CA PHE A 406 2.36 -20.07 -1.15
C PHE A 406 3.67 -20.70 -0.70
N GLN A 407 3.90 -21.94 -1.12
CA GLN A 407 5.17 -22.65 -0.97
C GLN A 407 5.67 -22.94 -2.37
N VAL A 408 6.83 -22.41 -2.78
CA VAL A 408 7.32 -22.51 -4.16
C VAL A 408 8.80 -22.86 -4.24
N SER A 409 9.18 -23.45 -5.37
CA SER A 409 10.59 -23.51 -5.80
C SER A 409 10.79 -22.78 -7.13
N ASN A 410 11.76 -21.89 -7.15
CA ASN A 410 12.23 -21.26 -8.38
C ASN A 410 13.06 -22.22 -9.25
N VAL A 411 13.50 -23.37 -8.70
CA VAL A 411 14.42 -24.32 -9.33
C VAL A 411 13.66 -25.51 -9.91
N THR A 412 12.74 -26.12 -9.14
CA THR A 412 11.92 -27.25 -9.62
C THR A 412 10.66 -26.79 -10.35
N GLY A 413 10.24 -25.54 -10.15
CA GLY A 413 9.02 -24.98 -10.72
C GLY A 413 7.74 -25.22 -9.89
N GLU A 414 7.86 -25.90 -8.75
CA GLU A 414 6.75 -26.27 -7.87
C GLU A 414 5.89 -25.05 -7.45
N ASN A 415 4.57 -25.16 -7.66
CA ASN A 415 3.52 -24.17 -7.36
C ASN A 415 3.70 -22.77 -7.99
N LEU A 416 4.61 -22.60 -8.95
CA LEU A 416 4.76 -21.33 -9.68
C LEU A 416 3.54 -21.01 -10.55
N ASP A 417 2.88 -22.04 -11.07
CA ASP A 417 1.60 -21.97 -11.78
C ASP A 417 0.48 -21.42 -10.88
N LEU A 418 0.40 -21.86 -9.61
CA LEU A 418 -0.56 -21.36 -8.64
C LEU A 418 -0.32 -19.87 -8.35
N VAL A 419 0.93 -19.44 -8.23
CA VAL A 419 1.27 -18.01 -8.07
C VAL A 419 0.88 -17.21 -9.32
N ARG A 420 1.19 -17.70 -10.53
CA ARG A 420 0.79 -17.04 -11.80
C ARG A 420 -0.73 -16.93 -11.92
N ALA A 421 -1.47 -17.99 -11.59
CA ALA A 421 -2.92 -18.00 -11.60
C ALA A 421 -3.51 -17.03 -10.57
N PHE A 422 -2.96 -17.00 -9.35
CA PHE A 422 -3.37 -16.04 -8.32
C PHE A 422 -3.19 -14.60 -8.81
N LEU A 423 -2.02 -14.28 -9.35
CA LEU A 423 -1.69 -12.97 -9.91
C LEU A 423 -2.60 -12.56 -11.09
N ASN A 424 -3.03 -13.51 -11.92
CA ASN A 424 -4.02 -13.26 -12.98
C ASN A 424 -5.39 -12.86 -12.40
N ILE A 425 -5.84 -13.54 -11.34
CA ILE A 425 -7.18 -13.37 -10.75
C ILE A 425 -7.26 -12.17 -9.80
N LEU A 426 -6.13 -11.73 -9.21
CA LEU A 426 -6.05 -10.59 -8.28
C LEU A 426 -6.82 -9.35 -8.80
N PRO A 427 -7.92 -8.93 -8.18
CA PRO A 427 -8.68 -7.78 -8.65
C PRO A 427 -7.87 -6.48 -8.53
N HIS A 428 -8.30 -5.42 -9.22
CA HIS A 428 -7.73 -4.10 -8.99
C HIS A 428 -8.01 -3.64 -7.55
N HIS A 429 -6.97 -3.17 -6.84
CA HIS A 429 -7.08 -2.73 -5.45
C HIS A 429 -6.52 -1.31 -5.29
N GLY A 430 -7.41 -0.32 -5.29
CA GLY A 430 -7.07 1.08 -5.07
C GLY A 430 -8.30 1.96 -5.28
N ARG A 431 -8.41 3.03 -4.51
CA ARG A 431 -9.47 4.04 -4.68
C ARG A 431 -8.87 5.20 -5.47
N TYR A 432 -9.23 5.29 -6.74
CA TYR A 432 -8.75 6.32 -7.66
C TYR A 432 -9.95 7.00 -8.31
N ASP A 433 -10.00 8.33 -8.19
CA ASP A 433 -11.08 9.13 -8.75
C ASP A 433 -10.57 9.89 -9.98
N ALA A 434 -11.12 9.55 -11.15
CA ALA A 434 -10.83 10.20 -12.43
C ALA A 434 -11.62 11.50 -12.66
N GLY A 435 -12.71 11.73 -11.92
CA GLY A 435 -13.49 12.97 -11.95
C GLY A 435 -12.95 14.06 -11.01
N ALA A 436 -12.17 13.68 -9.99
CA ALA A 436 -11.48 14.62 -9.11
C ALA A 436 -10.41 15.46 -9.86
N PRO A 437 -9.98 16.61 -9.30
CA PRO A 437 -8.91 17.42 -9.88
C PRO A 437 -7.60 16.63 -10.07
N PHE A 438 -6.90 16.92 -11.17
CA PHE A 438 -5.66 16.21 -11.52
C PHE A 438 -4.54 16.43 -10.49
N GLU A 439 -4.02 15.34 -9.92
CA GLU A 439 -2.84 15.35 -9.02
C GLU A 439 -1.89 14.22 -9.43
N PHE A 440 -0.67 14.55 -9.86
CA PHE A 440 0.36 13.57 -10.21
C PHE A 440 1.62 13.77 -9.37
N HIS A 441 2.16 12.67 -8.85
CA HIS A 441 3.30 12.66 -7.91
C HIS A 441 4.60 12.24 -8.61
N VAL A 442 5.63 13.10 -8.58
CA VAL A 442 6.92 12.85 -9.25
C VAL A 442 7.80 11.91 -8.41
N ASN A 443 7.88 10.66 -8.86
CA ASN A 443 8.68 9.59 -8.27
C ASN A 443 10.11 9.53 -8.84
N ASP A 444 10.27 9.83 -10.13
CA ASP A 444 11.58 9.88 -10.78
C ASP A 444 11.66 10.94 -11.90
N THR A 445 12.91 11.27 -12.27
CA THR A 445 13.24 12.30 -13.27
C THR A 445 14.32 11.77 -14.21
N PHE A 446 14.10 11.90 -15.51
CA PHE A 446 15.00 11.45 -16.55
C PHE A 446 15.34 12.61 -17.50
N SER A 447 16.53 12.55 -18.11
CA SER A 447 16.88 13.37 -19.26
C SER A 447 17.00 12.43 -20.44
N VAL A 448 16.00 12.41 -21.32
CA VAL A 448 15.94 11.52 -22.48
C VAL A 448 16.43 12.32 -23.70
N PRO A 449 17.42 11.82 -24.47
CA PRO A 449 17.90 12.50 -25.68
C PRO A 449 16.73 12.86 -26.63
N PHE A 450 16.77 14.05 -27.21
CA PHE A 450 15.77 14.61 -28.14
C PHE A 450 14.34 14.86 -27.57
N VAL A 451 13.94 14.14 -26.51
CA VAL A 451 12.67 14.32 -25.79
C VAL A 451 12.78 15.46 -24.76
N GLY A 452 13.87 15.49 -23.99
CA GLY A 452 14.14 16.48 -22.94
C GLY A 452 13.93 15.93 -21.53
N THR A 453 13.40 16.77 -20.64
CA THR A 453 13.10 16.40 -19.25
C THR A 453 11.82 15.57 -19.19
N VAL A 454 11.92 14.36 -18.64
CA VAL A 454 10.78 13.44 -18.43
C VAL A 454 10.61 13.21 -16.94
N VAL A 455 9.40 13.38 -16.42
CA VAL A 455 9.02 12.99 -15.06
C VAL A 455 8.25 11.67 -15.10
N SER A 456 8.43 10.81 -14.11
CA SER A 456 7.70 9.54 -13.99
C SER A 456 7.10 9.41 -12.60
N GLY A 457 5.92 8.81 -12.52
CA GLY A 457 5.07 8.91 -11.34
C GLY A 457 3.75 8.18 -11.49
N ILE A 458 2.84 8.48 -10.57
CA ILE A 458 1.49 7.92 -10.52
C ILE A 458 0.51 9.08 -10.53
N VAL A 459 -0.54 8.97 -11.36
CA VAL A 459 -1.69 9.86 -11.31
C VAL A 459 -2.52 9.44 -10.10
N LYS A 460 -2.68 10.32 -9.11
CA LYS A 460 -3.39 10.05 -7.85
C LYS A 460 -4.88 10.34 -7.98
N SER A 461 -5.22 11.37 -8.74
CA SER A 461 -6.60 11.76 -9.09
C SER A 461 -6.62 12.46 -10.44
N GLY A 462 -7.81 12.51 -11.05
CA GLY A 462 -8.10 13.17 -12.32
C GLY A 462 -7.53 12.50 -13.56
N VAL A 463 -7.68 13.18 -14.70
CA VAL A 463 -7.18 12.79 -16.02
C VAL A 463 -6.34 13.94 -16.59
N VAL A 464 -5.32 13.61 -17.39
CA VAL A 464 -4.53 14.60 -18.13
C VAL A 464 -4.21 14.12 -19.55
N HIS A 465 -4.15 15.04 -20.50
CA HIS A 465 -3.89 14.78 -21.91
C HIS A 465 -2.55 15.36 -22.37
N ALA A 466 -1.99 14.77 -23.43
CA ALA A 466 -0.81 15.29 -24.10
C ALA A 466 -1.13 16.64 -24.75
N GLY A 467 -0.48 17.70 -24.27
CA GLY A 467 -0.72 19.08 -24.71
C GLY A 467 -1.11 20.00 -23.55
N ASP A 468 -1.72 19.45 -22.50
CA ASP A 468 -2.34 20.23 -21.42
C ASP A 468 -1.36 21.16 -20.69
N PRO A 469 -1.78 22.38 -20.32
CA PRO A 469 -0.99 23.31 -19.52
C PRO A 469 -1.00 22.88 -18.05
N VAL A 470 0.19 22.75 -17.47
CA VAL A 470 0.38 22.23 -16.10
C VAL A 470 1.37 23.07 -15.29
N LEU A 471 1.26 22.98 -13.98
CA LEU A 471 2.15 23.53 -12.98
C LEU A 471 3.04 22.41 -12.42
N VAL A 472 4.34 22.66 -12.29
CA VAL A 472 5.30 21.70 -11.70
C VAL A 472 6.04 22.36 -10.55
N GLY A 473 6.03 21.74 -9.37
CA GLY A 473 6.62 22.28 -8.15
C GLY A 473 6.23 21.47 -6.90
N PRO A 474 6.54 21.93 -5.69
CA PRO A 474 7.29 23.14 -5.39
C PRO A 474 8.80 23.02 -5.67
N ASP A 475 9.39 24.12 -6.14
CA ASP A 475 10.84 24.33 -6.11
C ASP A 475 11.39 24.45 -4.66
N GLY A 476 12.66 24.85 -4.49
CA GLY A 476 13.24 25.03 -3.16
C GLY A 476 12.65 26.19 -2.35
N LEU A 477 11.97 27.13 -2.99
CA LEU A 477 11.36 28.33 -2.41
C LEU A 477 9.85 28.18 -2.19
N GLY A 478 9.22 27.19 -2.84
CA GLY A 478 7.77 26.95 -2.79
C GLY A 478 7.01 27.33 -4.08
N ASN A 479 7.70 27.77 -5.13
CA ASN A 479 7.07 28.21 -6.36
C ASN A 479 6.74 27.04 -7.30
N PHE A 480 5.80 27.29 -8.22
CA PHE A 480 5.45 26.38 -9.30
C PHE A 480 5.84 26.98 -10.66
N ALA A 481 6.53 26.19 -11.48
CA ALA A 481 6.86 26.55 -12.85
C ALA A 481 5.70 26.19 -13.79
N GLN A 482 5.30 27.12 -14.66
CA GLN A 482 4.32 26.86 -15.72
C GLN A 482 4.98 26.10 -16.89
N THR A 483 4.33 25.03 -17.35
CA THR A 483 4.77 24.24 -18.51
C THR A 483 3.55 23.62 -19.20
N SER A 484 3.78 22.72 -20.15
CA SER A 484 2.75 21.85 -20.72
C SER A 484 3.34 20.47 -20.99
N ILE A 485 2.49 19.46 -21.00
CA ILE A 485 2.88 18.10 -21.35
C ILE A 485 3.16 18.05 -22.86
N ARG A 486 4.32 17.49 -23.24
CA ARG A 486 4.73 17.25 -24.63
C ARG A 486 4.19 15.92 -25.16
N SER A 487 4.32 14.88 -24.35
CA SER A 487 3.87 13.52 -24.63
C SER A 487 3.71 12.76 -23.32
N ILE A 488 2.85 11.75 -23.34
CA ILE A 488 2.61 10.82 -22.23
C ILE A 488 3.02 9.42 -22.69
N GLU A 489 3.69 8.68 -21.82
CA GLU A 489 4.03 7.27 -22.03
C GLU A 489 3.58 6.42 -20.84
N ARG A 490 2.86 5.32 -21.11
CA ARG A 490 2.59 4.24 -20.15
C ARG A 490 3.43 3.02 -20.54
N LYS A 491 4.31 2.57 -19.64
CA LYS A 491 5.18 1.38 -19.84
C LYS A 491 5.99 1.39 -21.16
N ARG A 492 6.43 2.59 -21.60
CA ARG A 492 7.12 2.87 -22.89
C ARG A 492 6.23 2.82 -24.15
N ILE A 493 4.91 2.76 -23.98
CA ILE A 493 3.93 2.95 -25.06
C ILE A 493 3.43 4.39 -24.97
N GLY A 494 3.53 5.15 -26.07
CA GLY A 494 2.96 6.49 -26.16
C GLY A 494 1.43 6.43 -26.12
N VAL A 495 0.81 7.30 -25.32
CA VAL A 495 -0.65 7.39 -25.14
C VAL A 495 -1.10 8.86 -25.18
N PRO A 496 -2.31 9.17 -25.68
CA PRO A 496 -2.84 10.54 -25.66
C PRO A 496 -3.21 11.04 -24.25
N ALA A 497 -3.59 10.16 -23.32
CA ALA A 497 -4.03 10.52 -21.96
C ALA A 497 -3.44 9.61 -20.87
N ALA A 498 -3.56 10.05 -19.61
CA ALA A 498 -3.37 9.21 -18.43
C ALA A 498 -4.43 9.54 -17.37
N SER A 499 -4.98 8.50 -16.75
CA SER A 499 -6.05 8.59 -15.75
C SER A 499 -5.57 8.18 -14.35
N ALA A 500 -6.34 8.53 -13.32
CA ALA A 500 -6.10 8.20 -11.93
C ALA A 500 -5.82 6.70 -11.74
N GLY A 501 -4.84 6.39 -10.87
CA GLY A 501 -4.39 5.04 -10.60
C GLY A 501 -3.35 4.48 -11.57
N GLN A 502 -3.09 5.14 -12.70
CA GLN A 502 -2.11 4.68 -13.70
C GLN A 502 -0.69 5.17 -13.41
N SER A 503 0.33 4.34 -13.69
CA SER A 503 1.72 4.81 -13.74
C SER A 503 2.03 5.40 -15.11
N ALA A 504 2.52 6.63 -15.15
CA ALA A 504 2.80 7.36 -16.39
C ALA A 504 4.14 8.11 -16.34
N SER A 505 4.69 8.38 -17.51
CA SER A 505 5.84 9.26 -17.72
C SER A 505 5.43 10.42 -18.63
N PHE A 506 5.71 11.66 -18.20
CA PHE A 506 5.39 12.88 -18.93
C PHE A 506 6.66 13.60 -19.38
N ALA A 507 6.79 13.86 -20.68
CA ALA A 507 7.79 14.78 -21.19
C ALA A 507 7.33 16.23 -21.00
N LEU A 508 8.14 17.09 -20.36
CA LEU A 508 7.77 18.47 -20.04
C LEU A 508 8.38 19.46 -21.05
N LYS A 509 7.59 20.42 -21.55
CA LYS A 509 8.10 21.45 -22.48
C LYS A 509 8.88 22.54 -21.74
N LYS A 510 10.04 22.94 -22.26
CA LYS A 510 10.87 24.07 -21.78
C LYS A 510 11.36 23.98 -20.31
N VAL A 511 11.26 22.82 -19.66
CA VAL A 511 11.76 22.60 -18.29
C VAL A 511 13.11 21.87 -18.35
N ARG A 512 14.11 22.31 -17.58
CA ARG A 512 15.43 21.64 -17.51
C ARG A 512 15.41 20.61 -16.37
N ARG A 513 16.13 19.50 -16.53
CA ARG A 513 16.16 18.42 -15.51
C ARG A 513 16.55 18.91 -14.10
N LYS A 514 17.47 19.88 -14.01
CA LYS A 514 17.92 20.44 -12.72
C LYS A 514 16.84 21.23 -11.97
N ASP A 515 15.80 21.69 -12.67
CA ASP A 515 14.70 22.46 -12.09
C ASP A 515 13.58 21.52 -11.57
N VAL A 516 13.74 20.19 -11.68
CA VAL A 516 12.75 19.18 -11.27
C VAL A 516 13.40 18.15 -10.36
N ARG A 517 12.67 17.71 -9.33
CA ARG A 517 13.12 16.72 -8.34
C ARG A 517 12.01 15.74 -7.97
N LYS A 518 12.40 14.64 -7.33
CA LYS A 518 11.49 13.74 -6.62
C LYS A 518 10.79 14.49 -5.49
N GLY A 519 9.52 14.17 -5.24
CA GLY A 519 8.68 14.84 -4.24
C GLY A 519 7.94 16.08 -4.75
N MET A 520 8.22 16.55 -5.97
CA MET A 520 7.35 17.51 -6.64
C MET A 520 6.04 16.86 -7.09
N VAL A 521 5.04 17.69 -7.34
CA VAL A 521 3.77 17.33 -7.98
C VAL A 521 3.63 18.04 -9.32
N VAL A 522 2.81 17.46 -10.19
CA VAL A 522 2.30 18.08 -11.41
C VAL A 522 0.79 18.28 -11.20
N LEU A 523 0.33 19.51 -11.39
CA LEU A 523 -1.04 19.96 -11.14
C LEU A 523 -1.58 20.71 -12.37
N PRO A 524 -2.90 20.75 -12.61
CA PRO A 524 -3.47 21.49 -13.74
C PRO A 524 -3.23 22.99 -13.57
N LYS A 525 -2.93 23.70 -14.67
CA LYS A 525 -2.91 25.16 -14.66
C LYS A 525 -4.33 25.66 -14.93
N ILE A 526 -5.03 26.10 -13.88
CA ILE A 526 -6.35 26.72 -13.98
C ILE A 526 -6.19 28.23 -14.00
N GLU A 527 -6.78 28.91 -14.99
CA GLU A 527 -6.71 30.37 -15.11
C GLU A 527 -7.55 31.06 -14.03
N GLY A 528 -7.08 32.20 -13.53
CA GLY A 528 -7.71 32.94 -12.43
C GLY A 528 -7.55 32.34 -11.03
N GLN A 529 -7.07 31.09 -10.89
CA GLN A 529 -6.78 30.50 -9.58
C GLN A 529 -5.38 30.88 -9.07
N PRO A 530 -5.20 31.08 -7.75
CA PRO A 530 -3.88 31.30 -7.16
C PRO A 530 -3.02 30.03 -7.27
N ALA A 531 -1.69 30.22 -7.18
CA ALA A 531 -0.76 29.08 -7.17
C ALA A 531 -1.08 28.10 -6.01
N PRO A 532 -0.88 26.77 -6.20
CA PRO A 532 -1.14 25.78 -5.18
C PRO A 532 -0.41 26.10 -3.87
N ARG A 533 -1.13 26.06 -2.74
CA ARG A 533 -0.53 26.36 -1.43
C ARG A 533 0.44 25.26 -1.02
N VAL A 534 1.60 25.66 -0.54
CA VAL A 534 2.65 24.77 -0.04
C VAL A 534 3.04 25.16 1.36
N TYR A 535 3.42 24.17 2.16
CA TYR A 535 3.55 24.34 3.60
C TYR A 535 4.90 23.80 4.06
N ARG A 536 5.59 24.59 4.89
CA ARG A 536 6.68 24.07 5.71
C ARG A 536 6.17 23.36 6.96
N GLU A 537 5.00 23.74 7.43
CA GLU A 537 4.44 23.29 8.70
C GLU A 537 3.12 22.56 8.48
N PHE A 538 2.88 21.50 9.24
CA PHE A 538 1.63 20.74 9.18
C PHE A 538 1.44 20.00 10.51
N VAL A 539 0.19 19.67 10.82
CA VAL A 539 -0.17 18.86 11.99
C VAL A 539 -0.52 17.45 11.52
N ALA A 540 0.09 16.46 12.15
CA ALA A 540 -0.20 15.06 11.90
C ALA A 540 -0.44 14.32 13.20
N GLU A 541 -1.30 13.30 13.13
CA GLU A 541 -1.46 12.36 14.22
C GLU A 541 -0.55 11.16 13.98
N VAL A 542 0.25 10.81 14.98
CA VAL A 542 1.30 9.80 14.86
C VAL A 542 1.18 8.70 15.92
N LEU A 543 1.55 7.48 15.54
CA LEU A 543 1.73 6.33 16.42
C LEU A 543 3.21 5.92 16.40
N ILE A 544 3.86 5.91 17.57
CA ILE A 544 5.26 5.47 17.68
C ILE A 544 5.32 3.96 17.93
N LEU A 545 5.77 3.18 16.95
CA LEU A 545 5.83 1.71 17.04
C LEU A 545 7.05 1.21 17.81
N SER A 546 8.17 1.91 17.70
CA SER A 546 9.42 1.56 18.34
C SER A 546 10.35 2.77 18.36
N HIS A 547 10.73 3.22 19.54
CA HIS A 547 11.75 4.24 19.79
C HIS A 547 12.54 3.86 21.05
N ALA A 548 13.85 4.14 21.05
CA ALA A 548 14.73 3.75 22.15
C ALA A 548 14.69 4.70 23.35
N THR A 549 14.37 5.97 23.12
CA THR A 549 14.39 7.02 24.14
C THR A 549 13.03 7.74 24.19
N THR A 550 12.99 9.00 24.58
CA THR A 550 11.77 9.80 24.71
C THR A 550 11.77 10.90 23.65
N ILE A 551 10.71 10.98 22.82
CA ILE A 551 10.58 12.04 21.82
C ILE A 551 10.00 13.29 22.49
N LYS A 552 10.57 14.45 22.18
CA LYS A 552 10.18 15.79 22.66
C LYS A 552 10.19 16.79 21.51
N THR A 553 9.69 18.00 21.76
CA THR A 553 9.90 19.17 20.89
C THR A 553 11.38 19.36 20.53
N LYS A 554 11.66 19.91 19.35
CA LYS A 554 12.99 20.07 18.71
C LYS A 554 13.66 18.78 18.23
N TYR A 555 13.09 17.60 18.49
CA TYR A 555 13.55 16.34 17.90
C TYR A 555 13.44 16.41 16.37
N GLN A 556 14.47 15.94 15.65
CA GLN A 556 14.51 15.93 14.19
C GLN A 556 14.61 14.51 13.66
N ALA A 557 13.85 14.18 12.62
CA ALA A 557 13.89 12.86 11.98
C ALA A 557 13.69 12.94 10.48
N MET A 558 14.00 11.85 9.77
CA MET A 558 13.63 11.72 8.37
C MET A 558 12.15 11.38 8.27
N LEU A 559 11.39 12.25 7.61
CA LEU A 559 10.00 12.02 7.26
C LEU A 559 9.91 11.54 5.81
N HIS A 560 9.03 10.58 5.57
CA HIS A 560 8.61 10.17 4.24
C HIS A 560 7.10 10.36 4.09
N VAL A 561 6.67 11.07 3.04
CA VAL A 561 5.25 11.29 2.70
C VAL A 561 5.10 11.12 1.19
N GLY A 562 4.54 10.00 0.75
CA GLY A 562 4.57 9.61 -0.67
C GLY A 562 6.00 9.67 -1.26
N PRO A 563 6.25 10.43 -2.34
CA PRO A 563 7.58 10.63 -2.90
C PRO A 563 8.49 11.61 -2.12
N VAL A 564 7.96 12.38 -1.16
CA VAL A 564 8.74 13.34 -0.37
C VAL A 564 9.59 12.58 0.66
N SER A 565 10.88 12.87 0.74
CA SER A 565 11.80 12.38 1.79
C SER A 565 12.68 13.52 2.28
N GLN A 566 12.42 14.01 3.50
CA GLN A 566 13.06 15.22 4.03
C GLN A 566 13.13 15.21 5.56
N THR A 567 14.16 15.83 6.13
CA THR A 567 14.27 16.04 7.58
C THR A 567 13.19 17.01 8.08
N CYS A 568 12.47 16.61 9.11
CA CYS A 568 11.46 17.40 9.80
C CYS A 568 11.81 17.55 11.28
N ALA A 569 11.63 18.75 11.80
CA ALA A 569 11.68 19.02 13.23
C ALA A 569 10.26 18.93 13.83
N ILE A 570 10.13 18.36 15.02
CA ILE A 570 8.91 18.44 15.83
C ILE A 570 8.90 19.82 16.50
N ILE A 571 7.91 20.64 16.19
CA ILE A 571 7.81 22.01 16.73
C ILE A 571 6.86 22.10 17.94
N ASP A 572 5.79 21.30 17.96
CA ASP A 572 4.88 21.17 19.11
C ASP A 572 4.26 19.76 19.18
N VAL A 573 3.78 19.38 20.36
CA VAL A 573 3.23 18.06 20.69
C VAL A 573 2.07 18.22 21.69
N ASP A 574 1.01 17.43 21.53
CA ASP A 574 -0.14 17.37 22.46
C ASP A 574 0.17 16.96 23.92
N ARG A 575 1.43 16.67 24.25
CA ARG A 575 1.89 16.13 25.54
C ARG A 575 3.38 16.40 25.78
N PRO A 576 3.87 16.40 27.03
CA PRO A 576 5.28 16.73 27.34
C PRO A 576 6.31 15.74 26.78
N PHE A 577 5.91 14.51 26.48
CA PHE A 577 6.77 13.51 25.85
C PHE A 577 6.00 12.35 25.20
N ILE A 578 6.56 11.79 24.13
CA ILE A 578 6.02 10.60 23.44
C ILE A 578 6.96 9.40 23.64
N ARG A 579 6.40 8.22 23.97
CA ARG A 579 7.13 6.95 24.10
C ARG A 579 6.60 5.90 23.11
N THR A 580 7.22 4.73 23.11
CA THR A 580 6.79 3.59 22.29
C THR A 580 5.37 3.14 22.68
N GLY A 581 4.51 2.95 21.68
CA GLY A 581 3.10 2.57 21.83
C GLY A 581 2.16 3.75 22.06
N ASP A 582 2.64 5.00 22.07
CA ASP A 582 1.80 6.17 22.24
C ASP A 582 1.32 6.73 20.88
N ARG A 583 0.05 7.10 20.85
CA ARG A 583 -0.61 7.86 19.79
C ARG A 583 -0.70 9.33 20.23
N ALA A 584 -0.19 10.26 19.43
CA ALA A 584 -0.05 11.68 19.76
C ALA A 584 -0.31 12.57 18.53
N THR A 585 -0.85 13.77 18.76
CA THR A 585 -0.91 14.83 17.73
C THR A 585 0.35 15.68 17.80
N VAL A 586 1.00 15.87 16.65
CA VAL A 586 2.35 16.45 16.53
C VAL A 586 2.37 17.46 15.39
N ALA A 587 2.88 18.66 15.68
CA ALA A 587 3.19 19.67 14.66
C ALA A 587 4.62 19.46 14.16
N PHE A 588 4.77 19.33 12.85
CA PHE A 588 6.06 19.15 12.18
C PHE A 588 6.41 20.39 11.36
N ARG A 589 7.71 20.71 11.28
CA ARG A 589 8.28 21.69 10.35
C ARG A 589 9.35 21.04 9.47
N PHE A 590 9.16 21.10 8.16
CA PHE A 590 10.17 20.78 7.17
C PHE A 590 11.39 21.71 7.29
N VAL A 591 12.58 21.14 7.44
CA VAL A 591 13.81 21.91 7.70
C VAL A 591 14.31 22.64 6.45
N GLN A 592 14.34 21.95 5.29
CA GLN A 592 14.99 22.48 4.08
C GLN A 592 14.05 23.37 3.25
N ARG A 593 12.91 22.85 2.80
CA ARG A 593 11.98 23.54 1.85
C ARG A 593 10.52 23.20 2.15
N PRO A 594 9.56 24.08 1.80
CA PRO A 594 8.15 23.72 1.79
C PRO A 594 7.91 22.56 0.81
N GLU A 595 6.89 21.76 1.09
CA GLU A 595 6.47 20.66 0.22
C GLU A 595 4.94 20.77 0.01
N TYR A 596 4.43 20.17 -1.06
CA TYR A 596 2.98 20.04 -1.27
C TYR A 596 2.47 18.84 -0.49
N LEU A 597 1.50 19.07 0.39
CA LEU A 597 0.85 18.07 1.24
C LEU A 597 -0.66 18.31 1.21
N ALA A 598 -1.43 17.27 1.45
CA ALA A 598 -2.86 17.39 1.69
C ALA A 598 -3.30 16.54 2.91
N PRO A 599 -4.39 16.94 3.60
CA PRO A 599 -4.99 16.14 4.67
C PRO A 599 -5.23 14.69 4.24
N GLY A 600 -5.08 13.77 5.18
CA GLY A 600 -5.15 12.33 4.94
C GLY A 600 -3.87 11.71 4.37
N ASP A 601 -2.86 12.46 3.91
CA ASP A 601 -1.61 11.84 3.42
C ASP A 601 -0.91 11.03 4.54
N ARG A 602 -0.49 9.81 4.19
CA ARG A 602 0.16 8.88 5.11
C ARG A 602 1.64 9.22 5.23
N LEU A 603 2.14 9.34 6.46
CA LEU A 603 3.55 9.59 6.73
C LEU A 603 4.23 8.41 7.44
N LEU A 604 5.51 8.24 7.16
CA LEU A 604 6.42 7.37 7.90
C LEU A 604 7.56 8.24 8.45
N PHE A 605 7.60 8.32 9.77
CA PHE A 605 8.65 8.96 10.55
C PHE A 605 9.73 7.92 10.88
N ARG A 606 10.99 8.23 10.58
CA ARG A 606 12.09 7.27 10.73
C ARG A 606 13.43 7.90 11.10
N GLU A 607 14.12 7.20 12.00
CA GLU A 607 15.52 7.44 12.32
C GLU A 607 16.20 6.11 12.67
N GLY A 608 17.05 5.58 11.79
CA GLY A 608 17.66 4.25 11.97
C GLY A 608 16.60 3.13 12.10
N ARG A 609 16.41 2.65 13.34
CA ARG A 609 15.42 1.63 13.76
C ARG A 609 14.13 2.22 14.36
N THR A 610 14.10 3.52 14.61
CA THR A 610 12.94 4.25 15.12
C THR A 610 11.85 4.29 14.07
N LYS A 611 10.59 4.05 14.49
CA LYS A 611 9.42 4.02 13.61
C LYS A 611 8.27 4.77 14.25
N GLY A 612 7.83 5.83 13.59
CA GLY A 612 6.53 6.44 13.77
C GLY A 612 5.72 6.31 12.50
N LEU A 613 4.44 5.98 12.62
CA LEU A 613 3.46 6.12 11.55
C LEU A 613 2.66 7.38 11.77
N GLY A 614 2.03 7.91 10.74
CA GLY A 614 1.09 8.99 10.94
C GLY A 614 0.21 9.29 9.75
N ILE A 615 -0.70 10.21 9.98
CA ILE A 615 -1.58 10.79 8.97
C ILE A 615 -1.66 12.30 9.15
N VAL A 616 -1.50 13.04 8.06
CA VAL A 616 -1.64 14.50 8.06
C VAL A 616 -3.09 14.85 8.41
N LYS A 617 -3.33 15.57 9.51
CA LYS A 617 -4.65 16.08 9.89
C LYS A 617 -4.95 17.41 9.21
N SER A 618 -4.00 18.33 9.27
CA SER A 618 -4.12 19.65 8.66
C SER A 618 -2.78 20.13 8.12
N VAL A 619 -2.85 20.99 7.11
CA VAL A 619 -1.71 21.68 6.53
C VAL A 619 -1.62 23.08 7.12
N GLY A 620 -0.39 23.56 7.36
CA GLY A 620 -0.14 24.71 8.23
C GLY A 620 -0.10 24.33 9.71
N TYR A 621 0.41 25.25 10.51
CA TYR A 621 0.36 25.24 11.97
C TYR A 621 0.23 26.70 12.42
N ASP A 622 -0.54 26.93 13.49
CA ASP A 622 -0.76 28.26 14.05
C ASP A 622 -0.16 28.29 15.47
N PRO A 623 1.00 28.97 15.67
CA PRO A 623 1.64 29.05 16.99
C PRO A 623 0.78 29.70 18.08
N SER A 624 -0.29 30.42 17.73
CA SER A 624 -1.23 30.99 18.71
C SER A 624 -2.19 29.94 19.30
N LYS A 625 -2.27 28.75 18.70
CA LYS A 625 -3.11 27.62 19.11
C LYS A 625 -2.26 26.37 19.32
N PRO A 626 -1.49 26.30 20.43
CA PRO A 626 -0.66 25.14 20.73
C PRO A 626 -1.48 23.85 20.82
N LEU A 627 -0.88 22.75 20.39
CA LEU A 627 -1.43 21.39 20.51
C LEU A 627 -1.42 20.91 21.95
N SER A 628 -0.42 21.33 22.71
CA SER A 628 -0.43 21.20 24.16
C SER A 628 -1.49 22.16 24.71
N GLN A 629 -2.65 21.61 25.12
CA GLN A 629 -3.53 22.34 26.03
C GLN A 629 -2.72 22.61 27.29
N GLY A 630 -2.37 23.87 27.52
CA GLY A 630 -1.95 24.32 28.83
C GLY A 630 -3.04 23.90 29.83
N GLY A 631 -2.65 23.20 30.89
CA GLY A 631 -3.61 22.72 31.87
C GLY A 631 -4.46 23.88 32.37
N GLY A 632 -5.78 23.66 32.41
CA GLY A 632 -6.72 24.61 33.01
C GLY A 632 -6.56 24.61 34.53
N ASP A 633 -5.45 25.17 35.01
CA ASP A 633 -5.18 25.59 36.38
C ASP A 633 -3.99 26.56 36.34
N GLY A 634 -4.25 27.83 36.65
CA GLY A 634 -3.25 28.90 36.50
C GLY A 634 -3.84 30.31 36.37
N ALA A 635 -5.12 30.42 35.97
CA ALA A 635 -5.89 31.67 36.03
C ALA A 635 -6.35 32.02 37.46
N VAL A 636 -5.49 31.81 38.48
CA VAL A 636 -5.78 32.12 39.89
C VAL A 636 -4.53 32.63 40.67
N VAL A 637 -3.55 33.26 40.01
CA VAL A 637 -2.47 34.01 40.70
C VAL A 637 -2.17 35.34 39.99
N ALA A 638 -3.22 36.14 39.79
CA ALA A 638 -3.13 37.51 39.29
C ALA A 638 -4.14 38.40 40.02
N GLY A 639 -3.95 38.53 41.34
CA GLY A 639 -4.88 39.26 42.19
C GLY A 639 -4.59 39.09 43.68
N LEU A 640 -3.43 39.58 44.14
CA LEU A 640 -3.15 39.97 45.54
C LEU A 640 -1.74 40.63 45.68
N GLU A 641 -1.40 41.56 44.78
CA GLU A 641 -0.24 42.45 44.93
C GLU A 641 -0.64 43.92 44.72
N SER A 642 -1.51 44.42 45.60
CA SER A 642 -1.80 45.86 45.68
C SER A 642 -2.45 46.27 47.00
N GLU A 643 -1.79 46.04 48.14
CA GLU A 643 -2.01 46.89 49.33
C GLU A 643 -0.90 46.76 50.39
N LYS A 644 -0.63 47.88 51.08
CA LYS A 644 0.23 48.03 52.27
C LYS A 644 1.75 47.93 52.07
N ALA A 645 2.30 48.94 51.40
CA ALA A 645 3.53 49.57 51.86
C ALA A 645 3.18 50.85 52.66
N ALA A 646 3.09 50.75 53.99
CA ALA A 646 3.02 51.90 54.91
C ALA A 646 3.34 51.49 56.36
N GLU A 647 4.32 52.17 56.96
CA GLU A 647 4.56 52.38 58.41
C GLU A 647 4.90 51.16 59.31
N GLY A 648 5.82 51.37 60.28
CA GLY A 648 6.01 50.40 61.39
C GLY A 648 7.43 50.19 61.92
N THR A 649 8.05 51.23 62.45
CA THR A 649 9.27 51.23 63.28
C THR A 649 9.44 50.09 64.32
N GLY A 650 10.69 49.62 64.53
CA GLY A 650 11.27 49.54 65.90
C GLY A 650 11.85 48.21 66.43
N ASN A 651 13.16 48.23 66.74
CA ASN A 651 13.93 47.48 67.77
C ASN A 651 13.98 45.93 67.81
N GLY A 652 15.15 45.37 68.20
CA GLY A 652 15.17 44.08 68.92
C GLY A 652 16.35 43.09 68.80
N THR A 653 17.60 43.50 69.05
CA THR A 653 18.69 42.69 69.68
C THR A 653 18.92 41.18 69.34
N ALA A 654 20.08 40.92 68.70
CA ALA A 654 21.16 39.98 69.10
C ALA A 654 20.92 38.47 69.44
N LYS A 655 21.65 37.59 68.74
CA LYS A 655 22.75 36.78 69.35
C LYS A 655 23.70 36.09 68.34
N GLU A 656 24.87 35.68 68.84
CA GLU A 656 26.06 35.24 68.09
C GLU A 656 26.16 33.72 67.84
N GLY A 657 27.09 33.35 66.93
CA GLY A 657 27.79 32.05 66.90
C GLY A 657 27.45 31.15 65.70
N GLY A 658 28.41 30.61 64.93
CA GLY A 658 29.87 30.77 64.96
C GLY A 658 30.59 29.63 64.21
N ARG A 659 31.85 29.87 63.81
CA ARG A 659 32.86 28.94 63.22
C ARG A 659 32.71 28.44 61.77
N VAL A 660 33.60 28.98 60.94
CA VAL A 660 34.33 28.29 59.86
C VAL A 660 35.54 27.53 60.50
N PRO A 661 36.15 26.54 59.83
CA PRO A 661 37.53 26.78 59.40
C PRO A 661 37.86 26.29 57.98
N GLU A 662 38.78 27.00 57.32
CA GLU A 662 39.36 26.67 56.02
C GLU A 662 40.57 25.74 56.17
N THR A 663 40.79 24.87 55.18
CA THR A 663 42.09 24.47 54.59
C THR A 663 41.76 23.64 53.33
N GLY A 664 42.47 23.69 52.20
CA GLY A 664 43.64 24.47 51.81
C GLY A 664 44.41 23.73 50.69
N GLY A 665 45.01 24.47 49.74
CA GLY A 665 45.96 23.92 48.75
C GLY A 665 45.38 23.66 47.35
N GLY A 666 45.92 24.38 46.36
CA GLY A 666 45.81 24.03 44.93
C GLY A 666 47.20 23.78 44.33
N GLN A 667 47.24 23.21 43.13
CA GLN A 667 48.44 23.17 42.29
C GLN A 667 48.06 22.95 40.81
N ASP A 668 48.57 23.78 39.92
CA ASP A 668 48.46 23.66 38.46
C ASP A 668 49.47 22.66 37.90
N VAL A 669 49.11 21.90 36.84
CA VAL A 669 50.02 21.49 35.73
C VAL A 669 49.21 21.24 34.42
N GLN A 670 49.43 22.12 33.45
CA GLN A 670 49.60 21.95 31.98
C GLN A 670 48.93 20.81 31.17
N ASP A 671 48.20 21.24 30.15
CA ASP A 671 48.26 20.90 28.69
C ASP A 671 49.00 19.63 28.20
N GLU A 672 48.33 18.84 27.34
CA GLU A 672 48.86 18.34 26.05
C GLU A 672 47.74 18.21 24.99
N ASP A 673 48.04 18.59 23.75
CA ASP A 673 47.28 18.30 22.50
C ASP A 673 47.95 17.10 21.77
N GLU A 674 47.48 16.51 20.67
CA GLU A 674 46.48 16.89 19.66
C GLU A 674 45.41 15.75 19.52
N GLY A 675 44.50 15.63 18.54
CA GLY A 675 44.37 16.18 17.18
C GLY A 675 44.30 15.04 16.14
N ILE A 676 43.09 14.66 15.70
CA ILE A 676 42.90 13.80 14.51
C ILE A 676 41.77 14.38 13.67
N GLY A 677 42.13 15.18 12.66
CA GLY A 677 41.23 15.56 11.57
C GLY A 677 41.13 14.46 10.53
N LEU A 678 39.95 14.32 9.90
CA LEU A 678 39.78 13.53 8.68
C LEU A 678 39.35 14.49 7.56
N GLY A 679 40.26 14.72 6.62
CA GLY A 679 40.05 15.59 5.47
C GLY A 679 39.26 14.94 4.35
N GLU A 680 38.70 15.79 3.50
CA GLU A 680 38.10 15.42 2.21
C GLU A 680 39.19 15.20 1.17
N GLU A 681 39.05 14.19 0.30
CA GLU A 681 39.77 14.16 -0.99
C GLU A 681 38.81 13.88 -2.14
N GLU A 682 38.53 14.93 -2.91
CA GLU A 682 38.03 14.87 -4.27
C GLU A 682 39.23 15.10 -5.20
N GLN A 683 39.59 14.14 -6.05
CA GLN A 683 40.55 14.36 -7.13
C GLN A 683 39.99 13.94 -8.49
N ALA A 684 40.10 14.86 -9.44
CA ALA A 684 39.73 14.67 -10.83
C ALA A 684 40.94 14.22 -11.65
N GLU A 685 40.75 13.26 -12.55
CA GLU A 685 41.80 12.87 -13.49
C GLU A 685 41.43 13.26 -14.93
N LYS A 686 42.25 14.14 -15.53
CA LYS A 686 42.18 14.52 -16.94
C LYS A 686 43.47 14.11 -17.66
N GLY A 687 43.43 12.90 -18.23
CA GLY A 687 43.94 12.60 -19.57
C GLY A 687 45.44 12.61 -19.84
N LYS A 688 45.92 11.49 -20.40
CA LYS A 688 46.98 11.51 -21.40
C LYS A 688 46.68 10.54 -22.54
N ARG A 689 46.91 11.00 -23.77
CA ARG A 689 46.82 10.20 -25.00
C ARG A 689 48.08 9.35 -25.15
N THR A 690 47.95 8.09 -25.53
CA THR A 690 48.94 7.35 -26.32
C THR A 690 48.25 6.50 -27.38
N SER A 691 48.97 6.22 -28.45
CA SER A 691 48.46 5.72 -29.73
C SER A 691 48.92 4.29 -30.03
N GLY A 692 48.10 3.56 -30.81
CA GLY A 692 48.40 2.22 -31.35
C GLY A 692 47.57 1.12 -30.68
N GLY A 693 47.10 0.08 -31.38
CA GLY A 693 47.16 -0.18 -32.82
C GLY A 693 47.00 -1.68 -33.14
N ARG A 694 46.18 -2.00 -34.14
CA ARG A 694 45.98 -3.31 -34.80
C ARG A 694 45.25 -4.47 -34.07
N MET A 695 44.19 -4.91 -34.75
CA MET A 695 43.86 -6.30 -35.17
C MET A 695 44.06 -7.48 -34.21
N GLY A 696 42.95 -8.22 -34.03
CA GLY A 696 42.82 -9.51 -33.36
C GLY A 696 41.35 -9.86 -33.28
#